data_AF-A0A954QXD0-F1
#
_entry.id   AF-A0A954QXD0-F1
#
_cell.length_a   1.000
_cell.length_b   1.000
_cell.length_c   1.000
_cell.angle_alpha   90.00
_cell.angle_beta   90.00
_cell.angle_gamma   90.00
#
_symmetry.space_group_name_H-M   'P 1'
#
loop_
_entity.id
_entity.type
_entity.pdbx_description
1 polymer ?
#
loop_
_entity_poly.entity_id
_entity_poly.type
_entity_poly.pdbx_seq_one_letter_code
_entity_poly.pdbx_strand_id
1 'polypeptide(L)'
;MSKLLNWLDSRTDYRRLLAPIRRRVLPNGPSWWYTSASCLLWLFVVQMVTGLLLMSTYSPSTNSAWASVHFIEQSPSGAFLRGVHYFAAQGMIILFGIHVIRVLLSAAFRAPRELIWVTGLLLLPLMIVWAITGNPLSGSQKGVAQIEVEGNIIGSTPIVGPIVQRLLIGGDEVGHLTLTHLYFLHVGLMPIVVIALLVVHIGQVYRHGLTSTDDKTPGTTPRPYWPFQTFRNMVVLTIVLAIIGTLAWRQGAPLDAPADPTLSHAPRPEWYFRSLFELRRYFTGDWEFIATMIIPGGVLLLLLAVPFIDRLCSPRTSALVRGLFVVGGFGAWAGLTYASFARDWQDQEFQVAEQQFHDISQRALTLAGQGRIPPSGAITLLREDAKTQGPELFVRHCASCHSFADADGHGIVASSPSAPNLYGFGTYNWVRGFLDPERIASEHYLGNTAMSEGDMVSTIVDLHDGVDGDDETRQTLVDQLNKAARALSAEAQLPAQAAADEKHAADIAEGSELIAGDLSCTDCHRWHDNGDLGSAPDLTGYGSREWLGAMIANPEHERFYADNNDRMPAFASDAQHPENNMLTPLELRMLVEWMRGEWYEPAVDENGDGLITTVAEWLQSFDSGSSSAPVATGVGQVQSQ
;
A
#
# COMPACT_ATOMS: atom_id res chain seq x y z
N MET A 1 -10.47 -46.13 -28.12
CA MET A 1 -11.31 -45.08 -27.49
C MET A 1 -12.78 -45.51 -27.29
N SER A 2 -13.47 -46.10 -28.28
CA SER A 2 -14.90 -46.48 -28.14
C SER A 2 -15.20 -47.55 -27.09
N LYS A 3 -14.36 -48.58 -26.92
CA LYS A 3 -14.53 -49.63 -25.90
C LYS A 3 -14.47 -49.09 -24.46
N LEU A 4 -13.51 -48.20 -24.18
CA LEU A 4 -13.37 -47.55 -22.87
C LEU A 4 -14.58 -46.66 -22.55
N LEU A 5 -15.02 -45.85 -23.51
CA LEU A 5 -16.19 -44.98 -23.34
C LEU A 5 -17.49 -45.78 -23.14
N ASN A 6 -17.64 -46.92 -23.82
CA ASN A 6 -18.81 -47.79 -23.65
C ASN A 6 -18.78 -48.53 -22.31
N TRP A 7 -17.60 -48.97 -21.85
CA TRP A 7 -17.44 -49.54 -20.52
C TRP A 7 -17.81 -48.52 -19.43
N LEU A 8 -17.31 -47.27 -19.55
CA LEU A 8 -17.62 -46.20 -18.60
C LEU A 8 -19.12 -45.86 -18.60
N ASP A 9 -19.73 -45.76 -19.79
CA ASP A 9 -21.17 -45.52 -19.95
C ASP A 9 -22.01 -46.64 -19.31
N SER A 10 -21.61 -47.91 -19.46
CA SER A 10 -22.32 -49.03 -18.84
C SER A 10 -22.33 -49.03 -17.30
N ARG A 11 -21.41 -48.28 -16.67
CA ARG A 11 -21.28 -48.20 -15.20
C ARG A 11 -21.82 -46.90 -14.62
N THR A 12 -21.73 -45.81 -15.38
CA THR A 12 -22.06 -44.46 -14.92
C THR A 12 -23.31 -43.89 -15.56
N ASP A 13 -23.76 -44.47 -16.68
CA ASP A 13 -24.83 -43.95 -17.53
C ASP A 13 -24.63 -42.46 -17.89
N TYR A 14 -23.36 -42.02 -17.99
CA TYR A 14 -23.02 -40.60 -18.14
C TYR A 14 -23.58 -40.01 -19.43
N ARG A 15 -23.74 -40.82 -20.50
CA ARG A 15 -24.34 -40.32 -21.74
C ARG A 15 -25.81 -39.98 -21.57
N ARG A 16 -26.54 -40.71 -20.74
CA ARG A 16 -27.93 -40.39 -20.39
C ARG A 16 -28.02 -39.10 -19.59
N LEU A 17 -27.08 -38.88 -18.65
CA LEU A 17 -26.98 -37.62 -17.89
C LEU A 17 -26.66 -36.42 -18.81
N LEU A 18 -25.79 -36.59 -19.81
CA LEU A 18 -25.43 -35.52 -20.75
C LEU A 18 -26.41 -35.33 -21.92
N ALA A 19 -27.28 -36.31 -22.19
CA ALA A 19 -28.20 -36.27 -23.33
C ALA A 19 -29.14 -35.04 -23.32
N PRO A 20 -29.76 -34.65 -22.20
CA PRO A 20 -30.60 -33.47 -22.10
C PRO A 20 -29.86 -32.18 -22.45
N ILE A 21 -28.58 -32.07 -22.06
CA ILE A 21 -27.74 -30.89 -22.33
C ILE A 21 -27.37 -30.84 -23.82
N ARG A 22 -26.93 -31.96 -24.40
CA ARG A 22 -26.51 -32.02 -25.82
C ARG A 22 -27.65 -31.87 -26.80
N ARG A 23 -28.81 -32.46 -26.51
CA ARG A 23 -29.97 -32.48 -27.42
C ARG A 23 -30.88 -31.27 -27.25
N ARG A 24 -30.56 -30.34 -26.35
CA ARG A 24 -31.33 -29.12 -26.13
C ARG A 24 -31.38 -28.28 -27.40
N VAL A 25 -32.56 -28.00 -27.90
CA VAL A 25 -32.76 -27.11 -29.05
C VAL A 25 -33.07 -25.70 -28.56
N LEU A 26 -32.40 -24.71 -29.14
CA LEU A 26 -32.66 -23.30 -28.92
C LEU A 26 -33.72 -22.84 -29.93
N PRO A 27 -34.93 -22.41 -29.50
CA PRO A 27 -36.02 -22.05 -30.40
C PRO A 27 -35.65 -20.92 -31.37
N ASN A 28 -34.94 -19.90 -30.88
CA ASN A 28 -34.47 -18.74 -31.65
C ASN A 28 -33.04 -18.91 -32.18
N GLY A 29 -32.51 -20.15 -32.13
CA GLY A 29 -31.11 -20.44 -32.47
C GLY A 29 -30.11 -19.90 -31.44
N PRO A 30 -28.80 -20.10 -31.70
CA PRO A 30 -27.75 -19.57 -30.84
C PRO A 30 -27.73 -18.03 -30.89
N SER A 31 -27.28 -17.40 -29.81
CA SER A 31 -27.12 -15.94 -29.72
C SER A 31 -25.84 -15.56 -28.97
N TRP A 32 -25.20 -14.45 -29.38
CA TRP A 32 -24.07 -13.87 -28.65
C TRP A 32 -24.50 -13.32 -27.29
N TRP A 33 -25.74 -12.86 -27.15
CA TRP A 33 -26.29 -12.45 -25.85
C TRP A 33 -26.39 -13.61 -24.84
N TYR A 34 -26.44 -14.87 -25.31
CA TYR A 34 -26.55 -16.02 -24.43
C TYR A 34 -25.23 -16.39 -23.76
N THR A 35 -24.11 -15.84 -24.23
CA THR A 35 -22.77 -16.13 -23.69
C THR A 35 -22.56 -15.51 -22.31
N SER A 36 -23.24 -14.40 -21.96
CA SER A 36 -23.03 -13.69 -20.68
C SER A 36 -23.24 -14.58 -19.46
N ALA A 37 -24.32 -15.37 -19.46
CA ALA A 37 -24.62 -16.31 -18.37
C ALA A 37 -23.58 -17.44 -18.25
N SER A 38 -23.12 -17.95 -19.39
CA SER A 38 -22.12 -19.03 -19.42
C SER A 38 -20.75 -18.53 -19.00
N CYS A 39 -20.35 -17.33 -19.43
CA CYS A 39 -19.09 -16.72 -19.02
C CYS A 39 -19.10 -16.41 -17.51
N LEU A 40 -20.22 -15.90 -16.97
CA LEU A 40 -20.37 -15.65 -15.54
C LEU A 40 -20.18 -16.93 -14.70
N LEU A 41 -20.77 -18.05 -15.13
CA LEU A 41 -20.57 -19.36 -14.49
C LEU A 41 -19.09 -19.80 -14.52
N TRP A 42 -18.41 -19.62 -15.65
CA TRP A 42 -17.00 -20.00 -15.76
C TRP A 42 -16.07 -19.08 -14.96
N LEU A 43 -16.34 -17.77 -14.91
CA LEU A 43 -15.60 -16.86 -14.04
C LEU A 43 -15.84 -17.19 -12.56
N PHE A 44 -17.06 -17.58 -12.18
CA PHE A 44 -17.31 -18.11 -10.83
C PHE A 44 -16.43 -19.33 -10.53
N VAL A 45 -16.30 -20.28 -11.47
CA VAL A 45 -15.39 -21.43 -11.31
C VAL A 45 -13.93 -20.97 -11.18
N VAL A 46 -13.50 -20.00 -12.00
CA VAL A 46 -12.15 -19.40 -11.88
C VAL A 46 -11.94 -18.83 -10.47
N GLN A 47 -12.90 -18.07 -9.93
CA GLN A 47 -12.82 -17.52 -8.57
C GLN A 47 -12.73 -18.58 -7.49
N MET A 48 -13.46 -19.68 -7.63
CA MET A 48 -13.36 -20.80 -6.69
C MET A 48 -11.98 -21.43 -6.71
N VAL A 49 -11.44 -21.70 -7.91
CA VAL A 49 -10.13 -22.33 -8.05
C VAL A 49 -9.03 -21.40 -7.57
N THR A 50 -9.00 -20.15 -8.03
CA THR A 50 -7.98 -19.18 -7.61
C THR A 50 -8.08 -18.84 -6.13
N GLY A 51 -9.31 -18.70 -5.60
CA GLY A 51 -9.54 -18.47 -4.18
C GLY A 51 -9.02 -19.61 -3.30
N LEU A 52 -9.28 -20.87 -3.66
CA LEU A 52 -8.74 -22.03 -2.95
C LEU A 52 -7.20 -22.09 -2.97
N LEU A 53 -6.58 -21.69 -4.08
CA LEU A 53 -5.13 -21.64 -4.18
C LEU A 53 -4.55 -20.52 -3.30
N LEU A 54 -5.12 -19.31 -3.33
CA LEU A 54 -4.72 -18.18 -2.47
C LEU A 54 -4.93 -18.49 -0.98
N MET A 55 -6.00 -19.22 -0.65
CA MET A 55 -6.32 -19.65 0.70
C MET A 55 -5.21 -20.50 1.33
N SER A 56 -4.43 -21.23 0.53
CA SER A 56 -3.40 -22.14 1.05
C SER A 56 -2.22 -21.45 1.74
N THR A 57 -2.01 -20.15 1.47
CA THR A 57 -0.89 -19.36 1.98
C THR A 57 -1.33 -18.08 2.70
N TYR A 58 -2.60 -17.69 2.60
CA TYR A 58 -3.14 -16.50 3.23
C TYR A 58 -3.35 -16.68 4.74
N SER A 59 -3.01 -15.67 5.54
CA SER A 59 -3.19 -15.67 6.99
C SER A 59 -4.07 -14.50 7.47
N PRO A 60 -5.31 -14.75 7.94
CA PRO A 60 -6.30 -13.71 8.29
C PRO A 60 -6.01 -13.06 9.64
N SER A 61 -5.00 -12.19 9.72
CA SER A 61 -4.74 -11.37 10.91
C SER A 61 -4.29 -9.96 10.52
N THR A 62 -4.51 -8.96 11.37
CA THR A 62 -4.01 -7.58 11.16
C THR A 62 -2.49 -7.53 10.97
N ASN A 63 -1.74 -8.44 11.61
CA ASN A 63 -0.28 -8.42 11.56
C ASN A 63 0.25 -9.16 10.32
N SER A 64 -0.45 -10.21 9.86
CA SER A 64 0.02 -11.13 8.83
C SER A 64 -0.72 -11.03 7.49
N ALA A 65 -1.91 -10.42 7.42
CA ALA A 65 -2.73 -10.44 6.20
C ALA A 65 -1.98 -9.79 5.04
N TRP A 66 -1.54 -8.54 5.21
CA TRP A 66 -0.75 -7.83 4.21
C TRP A 66 0.54 -8.56 3.85
N ALA A 67 1.28 -9.05 4.86
CA ALA A 67 2.52 -9.79 4.66
C ALA A 67 2.31 -11.09 3.86
N SER A 68 1.23 -11.83 4.14
CA SER A 68 0.89 -13.07 3.43
C SER A 68 0.49 -12.79 1.97
N VAL A 69 -0.18 -11.67 1.72
CA VAL A 69 -0.53 -11.22 0.37
C VAL A 69 0.71 -10.81 -0.41
N HIS A 70 1.61 -10.05 0.21
CA HIS A 70 2.89 -9.69 -0.39
C HIS A 70 3.74 -10.94 -0.70
N PHE A 71 3.77 -11.92 0.22
CA PHE A 71 4.43 -13.21 -0.01
C PHE A 71 3.82 -13.98 -1.20
N ILE A 72 2.49 -13.97 -1.34
CA ILE A 72 1.81 -14.54 -2.51
C ILE A 72 2.28 -13.84 -3.79
N GLU A 73 2.39 -12.51 -3.81
CA GLU A 73 2.82 -11.79 -5.01
C GLU A 73 4.27 -12.12 -5.40
N GLN A 74 5.16 -12.29 -4.42
CA GLN A 74 6.55 -12.70 -4.66
C GLN A 74 6.71 -14.18 -5.04
N SER A 75 5.73 -15.03 -4.71
CA SER A 75 5.79 -16.47 -5.01
C SER A 75 5.72 -16.74 -6.52
N PRO A 76 6.30 -17.86 -7.02
CA PRO A 76 6.24 -18.19 -8.45
C PRO A 76 4.80 -18.22 -8.99
N SER A 77 4.51 -17.36 -9.98
CA SER A 77 3.15 -17.16 -10.55
C SER A 77 2.08 -16.65 -9.57
N GLY A 78 2.42 -16.30 -8.34
CA GLY A 78 1.46 -15.90 -7.32
C GLY A 78 0.87 -14.51 -7.56
N ALA A 79 1.66 -13.54 -8.03
CA ALA A 79 1.14 -12.25 -8.52
C ALA A 79 0.13 -12.42 -9.68
N PHE A 80 0.44 -13.30 -10.63
CA PHE A 80 -0.48 -13.62 -11.73
C PHE A 80 -1.76 -14.29 -11.21
N LEU A 81 -1.64 -15.25 -10.29
CA LEU A 81 -2.79 -15.93 -9.67
C LEU A 81 -3.70 -14.93 -8.95
N ARG A 82 -3.13 -14.02 -8.14
CA ARG A 82 -3.86 -12.97 -7.44
C ARG A 82 -4.49 -11.98 -8.42
N GLY A 83 -3.76 -11.59 -9.46
CA GLY A 83 -4.27 -10.77 -10.56
C GLY A 83 -5.47 -11.41 -11.25
N VAL A 84 -5.41 -12.70 -11.58
CA VAL A 84 -6.55 -13.42 -12.17
C VAL A 84 -7.74 -13.42 -11.22
N HIS A 85 -7.54 -13.66 -9.92
CA HIS A 85 -8.62 -13.61 -8.92
C HIS A 85 -9.26 -12.21 -8.84
N TYR A 86 -8.44 -11.16 -8.83
CA TYR A 86 -8.91 -9.77 -8.79
C TYR A 86 -9.69 -9.40 -10.06
N PHE A 87 -9.09 -9.54 -11.24
CA PHE A 87 -9.74 -9.14 -12.50
C PHE A 87 -10.92 -10.05 -12.89
N ALA A 88 -10.94 -11.31 -12.47
CA ALA A 88 -12.12 -12.16 -12.64
C ALA A 88 -13.30 -11.67 -11.77
N ALA A 89 -13.06 -11.17 -10.55
CA ALA A 89 -14.11 -10.54 -9.73
C ALA A 89 -14.71 -9.33 -10.47
N GLN A 90 -13.86 -8.47 -11.01
CA GLN A 90 -14.26 -7.29 -11.80
C GLN A 90 -15.09 -7.70 -13.02
N GLY A 91 -14.62 -8.71 -13.76
CA GLY A 91 -15.31 -9.28 -14.91
C GLY A 91 -16.67 -9.88 -14.56
N MET A 92 -16.81 -10.51 -13.39
CA MET A 92 -18.08 -11.05 -12.91
C MET A 92 -19.12 -9.95 -12.70
N ILE A 93 -18.75 -8.82 -12.08
CA ILE A 93 -19.66 -7.69 -11.85
C ILE A 93 -20.18 -7.13 -13.18
N ILE A 94 -19.27 -6.90 -14.14
CA ILE A 94 -19.63 -6.41 -15.48
C ILE A 94 -20.55 -7.41 -16.20
N LEU A 95 -20.20 -8.70 -16.23
CA LEU A 95 -20.99 -9.73 -16.90
C LEU A 95 -22.34 -9.96 -16.22
N PHE A 96 -22.43 -9.81 -14.90
CA PHE A 96 -23.68 -9.87 -14.16
C PHE A 96 -24.61 -8.74 -14.61
N GLY A 97 -24.11 -7.50 -14.68
CA GLY A 97 -24.88 -6.36 -15.20
C GLY A 97 -25.39 -6.59 -16.62
N ILE A 98 -24.50 -7.03 -17.53
CA ILE A 98 -24.87 -7.40 -18.91
C ILE A 98 -25.93 -8.50 -18.93
N HIS A 99 -25.82 -9.49 -18.04
CA HIS A 99 -26.78 -10.59 -17.91
C HIS A 99 -28.16 -10.09 -17.49
N VAL A 100 -28.26 -9.26 -16.46
CA VAL A 100 -29.52 -8.66 -15.99
C VAL A 100 -30.14 -7.78 -17.07
N ILE A 101 -29.36 -6.89 -17.69
CA ILE A 101 -29.82 -6.02 -18.78
C ILE A 101 -30.42 -6.84 -19.92
N ARG A 102 -29.72 -7.89 -20.34
CA ARG A 102 -30.24 -8.80 -21.38
C ARG A 102 -31.57 -9.42 -20.96
N VAL A 103 -31.68 -9.95 -19.74
CA VAL A 103 -32.93 -10.60 -19.26
C VAL A 103 -34.08 -9.59 -19.24
N LEU A 104 -33.83 -8.35 -18.82
CA LEU A 104 -34.80 -7.25 -18.86
C LEU A 104 -35.22 -6.91 -20.29
N LEU A 105 -34.29 -6.63 -21.19
CA LEU A 105 -34.60 -6.22 -22.56
C LEU A 105 -35.34 -7.33 -23.34
N SER A 106 -34.90 -8.58 -23.17
CA SER A 106 -35.49 -9.75 -23.84
C SER A 106 -36.76 -10.29 -23.17
N ALA A 107 -37.22 -9.70 -22.07
CA ALA A 107 -38.37 -10.16 -21.29
C ALA A 107 -38.28 -11.65 -20.87
N ALA A 108 -37.07 -12.17 -20.68
CA ALA A 108 -36.84 -13.60 -20.42
C ALA A 108 -37.40 -14.05 -19.05
N PHE A 109 -37.73 -13.10 -18.16
CA PHE A 109 -38.37 -13.31 -16.87
C PHE A 109 -39.87 -13.67 -16.95
N ARG A 110 -40.52 -13.52 -18.11
CA ARG A 110 -41.95 -13.85 -18.28
C ARG A 110 -42.25 -15.32 -18.00
N ALA A 111 -43.50 -15.60 -17.66
CA ALA A 111 -44.01 -16.95 -17.39
C ALA A 111 -43.51 -17.99 -18.41
N PRO A 112 -43.06 -19.17 -17.97
CA PRO A 112 -43.01 -19.71 -16.60
C PRO A 112 -41.66 -19.49 -15.87
N ARG A 113 -40.95 -18.39 -16.14
CA ARG A 113 -39.55 -18.16 -15.70
C ARG A 113 -39.41 -17.14 -14.57
N GLU A 114 -40.49 -16.82 -13.86
CA GLU A 114 -40.45 -15.85 -12.75
C GLU A 114 -39.51 -16.30 -11.63
N LEU A 115 -39.47 -17.61 -11.34
CA LEU A 115 -38.55 -18.15 -10.33
C LEU A 115 -37.08 -18.05 -10.76
N ILE A 116 -36.78 -18.13 -12.06
CA ILE A 116 -35.42 -17.89 -12.58
C ILE A 116 -35.04 -16.43 -12.32
N TRP A 117 -35.97 -15.50 -12.54
CA TRP A 117 -35.76 -14.08 -12.28
C TRP A 117 -35.53 -13.79 -10.80
N VAL A 118 -36.40 -14.30 -9.92
CA VAL A 118 -36.25 -14.12 -8.46
C VAL A 118 -34.93 -14.69 -7.96
N THR A 119 -34.59 -15.93 -8.34
CA THR A 119 -33.31 -16.54 -7.93
C THR A 119 -32.10 -15.80 -8.50
N GLY A 120 -32.19 -15.28 -9.73
CA GLY A 120 -31.16 -14.44 -10.34
C GLY A 120 -30.99 -13.10 -9.63
N LEU A 121 -32.08 -12.45 -9.24
CA LEU A 121 -32.04 -11.21 -8.48
C LEU A 121 -31.54 -11.40 -7.05
N LEU A 122 -31.82 -12.54 -6.41
CA LEU A 122 -31.27 -12.88 -5.09
C LEU A 122 -29.74 -13.11 -5.14
N LEU A 123 -29.19 -13.50 -6.30
CA LEU A 123 -27.73 -13.59 -6.49
C LEU A 123 -27.06 -12.21 -6.54
N LEU A 124 -27.78 -11.14 -6.88
CA LEU A 124 -27.22 -9.77 -6.96
C LEU A 124 -26.71 -9.25 -5.60
N PRO A 125 -27.52 -9.19 -4.52
CA PRO A 125 -27.02 -8.74 -3.22
C PRO A 125 -25.98 -9.69 -2.64
N LEU A 126 -26.06 -11.00 -2.92
CA LEU A 126 -25.01 -11.94 -2.52
C LEU A 126 -23.68 -11.63 -3.20
N MET A 127 -23.68 -11.31 -4.49
CA MET A 127 -22.44 -10.92 -5.20
C MET A 127 -21.83 -9.64 -4.63
N ILE A 128 -22.67 -8.66 -4.26
CA ILE A 128 -22.25 -7.41 -3.63
C ILE A 128 -21.58 -7.69 -2.28
N VAL A 129 -22.23 -8.44 -1.39
CA VAL A 129 -21.66 -8.83 -0.08
C VAL A 129 -20.36 -9.62 -0.26
N TRP A 130 -20.30 -10.46 -1.30
CA TRP A 130 -19.11 -11.25 -1.55
C TRP A 130 -17.91 -10.41 -2.00
N ALA A 131 -18.15 -9.39 -2.83
CA ALA A 131 -17.12 -8.41 -3.21
C ALA A 131 -16.64 -7.57 -2.01
N ILE A 132 -17.57 -7.12 -1.16
CA ILE A 132 -17.31 -6.37 0.09
C ILE A 132 -16.40 -7.17 1.03
N THR A 133 -16.70 -8.45 1.22
CA THR A 133 -15.95 -9.30 2.15
C THR A 133 -14.56 -9.69 1.65
N GLY A 134 -14.26 -9.51 0.36
CA GLY A 134 -12.97 -9.88 -0.24
C GLY A 134 -11.91 -8.78 -0.18
N ASN A 135 -12.27 -7.53 -0.47
CA ASN A 135 -11.30 -6.42 -0.57
C ASN A 135 -10.46 -6.21 0.71
N PRO A 136 -11.03 -6.22 1.93
CA PRO A 136 -10.26 -5.98 3.16
C PRO A 136 -9.26 -7.10 3.48
N LEU A 137 -9.40 -8.27 2.84
CA LEU A 137 -8.46 -9.39 3.01
C LEU A 137 -7.08 -9.11 2.41
N SER A 138 -6.90 -8.02 1.65
CA SER A 138 -5.56 -7.55 1.29
C SER A 138 -4.74 -7.09 2.51
N GLY A 139 -5.40 -6.72 3.62
CA GLY A 139 -4.76 -6.06 4.75
C GLY A 139 -4.20 -4.67 4.43
N SER A 140 -4.58 -4.08 3.28
CA SER A 140 -4.14 -2.75 2.88
C SER A 140 -5.03 -1.66 3.48
N GLN A 141 -4.48 -0.44 3.60
CA GLN A 141 -5.18 0.73 4.13
C GLN A 141 -6.52 0.97 3.42
N LYS A 142 -6.52 0.91 2.08
CA LYS A 142 -7.74 1.07 1.27
C LYS A 142 -8.80 0.01 1.58
N GLY A 143 -8.39 -1.24 1.75
CA GLY A 143 -9.32 -2.35 2.04
C GLY A 143 -9.95 -2.22 3.43
N VAL A 144 -9.15 -1.87 4.44
CA VAL A 144 -9.63 -1.67 5.81
C VAL A 144 -10.54 -0.43 5.90
N ALA A 145 -10.15 0.69 5.30
CA ALA A 145 -10.97 1.89 5.26
C ALA A 145 -12.30 1.68 4.51
N GLN A 146 -12.31 0.82 3.49
CA GLN A 146 -13.55 0.46 2.79
C GLN A 146 -14.55 -0.24 3.74
N ILE A 147 -14.09 -1.23 4.53
CA ILE A 147 -15.01 -1.95 5.43
C ILE A 147 -15.47 -1.08 6.61
N GLU A 148 -14.67 -0.11 7.05
CA GLU A 148 -15.12 0.89 8.04
C GLU A 148 -16.31 1.69 7.51
N VAL A 149 -16.22 2.19 6.27
CA VAL A 149 -17.32 2.93 5.63
C VAL A 149 -18.55 2.05 5.47
N GLU A 150 -18.39 0.81 4.99
CA GLU A 150 -19.51 -0.12 4.78
C GLU A 150 -20.12 -0.61 6.10
N GLY A 151 -19.31 -0.82 7.13
CA GLY A 151 -19.74 -1.13 8.48
C GLY A 151 -20.60 -0.02 9.08
N ASN A 152 -20.18 1.25 8.90
CA ASN A 152 -20.95 2.41 9.33
C ASN A 152 -22.29 2.54 8.59
N ILE A 153 -22.33 2.19 7.30
CA ILE A 153 -23.58 2.11 6.54
C ILE A 153 -24.53 1.07 7.14
N ILE A 154 -24.03 -0.12 7.49
CA ILE A 154 -24.83 -1.16 8.17
C ILE A 154 -25.33 -0.63 9.53
N GLY A 155 -24.44 0.02 10.28
CA GLY A 155 -24.71 0.66 11.57
C GLY A 155 -25.84 1.67 11.54
N SER A 156 -25.96 2.42 10.44
CA SER A 156 -27.01 3.43 10.24
C SER A 156 -28.44 2.86 10.17
N THR A 157 -28.59 1.53 10.03
CA THR A 157 -29.91 0.89 9.95
C THR A 157 -30.62 0.95 11.32
N PRO A 158 -31.84 1.50 11.41
CA PRO A 158 -32.55 1.58 12.68
C PRO A 158 -32.75 0.21 13.35
N ILE A 159 -32.74 0.18 14.68
CA ILE A 159 -33.04 -0.96 15.55
C ILE A 159 -31.96 -2.06 15.52
N VAL A 160 -31.63 -2.59 14.35
CA VAL A 160 -30.74 -3.76 14.20
C VAL A 160 -29.34 -3.41 13.71
N GLY A 161 -29.15 -2.24 13.09
CA GLY A 161 -27.88 -1.83 12.46
C GLY A 161 -26.68 -1.89 13.39
N PRO A 162 -26.71 -1.25 14.57
CA PRO A 162 -25.58 -1.26 15.50
C PRO A 162 -25.20 -2.66 15.98
N ILE A 163 -26.19 -3.55 16.18
CA ILE A 163 -25.97 -4.93 16.61
C ILE A 163 -25.29 -5.73 15.49
N VAL A 164 -25.79 -5.59 14.26
CA VAL A 164 -25.24 -6.29 13.09
C VAL A 164 -23.84 -5.76 12.76
N GLN A 165 -23.63 -4.45 12.82
CA GLN A 165 -22.31 -3.83 12.61
C GLN A 165 -21.31 -4.36 13.63
N ARG A 166 -21.63 -4.31 14.93
CA ARG A 166 -20.73 -4.78 15.99
C ARG A 166 -20.42 -6.27 15.87
N LEU A 167 -21.40 -7.09 15.46
CA LEU A 167 -21.19 -8.52 15.21
C LEU A 167 -20.27 -8.75 14.01
N LEU A 168 -20.46 -8.00 12.91
CA LEU A 168 -19.65 -8.11 11.71
C LEU A 168 -18.21 -7.65 11.96
N ILE A 169 -18.04 -6.46 12.56
CA ILE A 169 -16.74 -5.88 12.90
C ILE A 169 -16.06 -6.70 14.02
N GLY A 170 -16.83 -7.29 14.94
CA GLY A 170 -16.27 -8.04 16.06
C GLY A 170 -15.70 -7.14 17.17
N GLY A 171 -16.14 -5.88 17.23
CA GLY A 171 -15.64 -4.89 18.17
C GLY A 171 -16.26 -3.53 17.92
N ASP A 172 -15.74 -2.52 18.61
CA ASP A 172 -16.16 -1.13 18.44
C ASP A 172 -15.45 -0.46 17.25
N GLU A 173 -14.30 -1.02 16.82
CA GLU A 173 -13.49 -0.58 15.68
C GLU A 173 -13.00 -1.77 14.86
N VAL A 174 -12.57 -1.52 13.62
CA VAL A 174 -12.04 -2.57 12.75
C VAL A 174 -10.70 -3.08 13.25
N GLY A 175 -10.59 -4.40 13.38
CA GLY A 175 -9.39 -5.03 13.93
C GLY A 175 -9.26 -6.50 13.55
N HIS A 176 -8.47 -7.24 14.32
CA HIS A 176 -8.14 -8.65 14.06
C HIS A 176 -9.39 -9.53 13.87
N LEU A 177 -10.39 -9.37 14.74
CA LEU A 177 -11.61 -10.18 14.66
C LEU A 177 -12.43 -9.85 13.40
N THR A 178 -12.41 -8.60 12.93
CA THR A 178 -13.06 -8.21 11.67
C THR A 178 -12.49 -9.00 10.50
N LEU A 179 -11.16 -9.05 10.34
CA LEU A 179 -10.53 -9.82 9.26
C LEU A 179 -10.87 -11.31 9.33
N THR A 180 -10.94 -11.88 10.54
CA THR A 180 -11.32 -13.28 10.73
C THR A 180 -12.77 -13.54 10.28
N HIS A 181 -13.71 -12.67 10.66
CA HIS A 181 -15.11 -12.77 10.24
C HIS A 181 -15.26 -12.62 8.73
N LEU A 182 -14.60 -11.62 8.13
CA LEU A 182 -14.64 -11.40 6.67
C LEU A 182 -14.05 -12.57 5.91
N TYR A 183 -12.96 -13.17 6.39
CA TYR A 183 -12.37 -14.36 5.80
C TYR A 183 -13.34 -15.54 5.82
N PHE A 184 -13.99 -15.79 6.97
CA PHE A 184 -15.03 -16.82 7.08
C PHE A 184 -16.20 -16.55 6.14
N LEU A 185 -16.68 -15.30 6.06
CA LEU A 185 -17.77 -14.92 5.17
C LEU A 185 -17.37 -15.14 3.71
N HIS A 186 -16.21 -14.64 3.28
CA HIS A 186 -15.77 -14.66 1.89
C HIS A 186 -15.41 -16.05 1.36
N VAL A 187 -14.73 -16.86 2.19
CA VAL A 187 -14.19 -18.17 1.77
C VAL A 187 -15.09 -19.34 2.20
N GLY A 188 -15.76 -19.21 3.34
CA GLY A 188 -16.64 -20.25 3.89
C GLY A 188 -18.09 -20.06 3.49
N LEU A 189 -18.76 -19.04 4.03
CA LEU A 189 -20.22 -18.91 3.96
C LEU A 189 -20.72 -18.53 2.57
N MET A 190 -20.15 -17.48 1.97
CA MET A 190 -20.64 -16.91 0.71
C MET A 190 -20.57 -17.91 -0.45
N PRO A 191 -19.48 -18.68 -0.65
CA PRO A 191 -19.44 -19.70 -1.70
C PRO A 191 -20.54 -20.75 -1.55
N ILE A 192 -20.81 -21.23 -0.32
CA ILE A 192 -21.84 -22.24 -0.07
C ILE A 192 -23.24 -21.71 -0.42
N VAL A 193 -23.57 -20.50 0.04
CA VAL A 193 -24.87 -19.87 -0.20
C VAL A 193 -25.06 -19.58 -1.70
N VAL A 194 -24.04 -19.04 -2.36
CA VAL A 194 -24.07 -18.76 -3.80
C VAL A 194 -24.19 -20.05 -4.61
N ILE A 195 -23.45 -21.11 -4.28
CA ILE A 195 -23.55 -22.41 -4.95
C ILE A 195 -24.96 -22.98 -4.82
N ALA A 196 -25.52 -22.98 -3.61
CA ALA A 196 -26.87 -23.51 -3.38
C ALA A 196 -27.92 -22.78 -4.24
N LEU A 197 -27.89 -21.44 -4.23
CA LEU A 197 -28.81 -20.64 -5.04
C LEU A 197 -28.53 -20.77 -6.54
N LEU A 198 -27.27 -20.88 -6.96
CA LEU A 198 -26.87 -21.05 -8.36
C LEU A 198 -27.32 -22.41 -8.90
N VAL A 199 -27.25 -23.48 -8.11
CA VAL A 199 -27.80 -24.80 -8.48
C VAL A 199 -29.31 -24.71 -8.71
N VAL A 200 -30.04 -24.02 -7.83
CA VAL A 200 -31.47 -23.77 -8.02
C VAL A 200 -31.71 -22.95 -9.30
N HIS A 201 -31.00 -21.84 -9.47
CA HIS A 201 -31.14 -20.93 -10.61
C HIS A 201 -30.90 -21.65 -11.94
N ILE A 202 -29.77 -22.36 -12.06
CA ILE A 202 -29.42 -23.13 -13.26
C ILE A 202 -30.39 -24.30 -13.47
N GLY A 203 -30.81 -25.00 -12.40
CA GLY A 203 -31.80 -26.06 -12.47
C GLY A 203 -33.13 -25.60 -13.06
N GLN A 204 -33.62 -24.43 -12.65
CA GLN A 204 -34.81 -23.80 -13.23
C GLN A 204 -34.60 -23.41 -14.69
N VAL A 205 -33.43 -22.87 -15.06
CA VAL A 205 -33.07 -22.60 -16.45
C VAL A 205 -33.12 -23.87 -17.29
N TYR A 206 -32.63 -25.00 -16.80
CA TYR A 206 -32.71 -26.28 -17.51
C TYR A 206 -34.15 -26.74 -17.71
N ARG A 207 -35.00 -26.58 -16.69
CA ARG A 207 -36.42 -26.96 -16.72
C ARG A 207 -37.26 -26.11 -17.68
N HIS A 208 -37.07 -24.79 -17.69
CA HIS A 208 -38.00 -23.85 -18.35
C HIS A 208 -37.48 -23.20 -19.66
N GLY A 209 -36.25 -23.51 -20.09
CA GLY A 209 -35.71 -22.96 -21.33
C GLY A 209 -35.08 -21.58 -21.19
N LEU A 210 -34.29 -21.17 -22.19
CA LEU A 210 -33.68 -19.83 -22.26
C LEU A 210 -34.62 -18.76 -22.84
N THR A 211 -35.62 -19.18 -23.61
CA THR A 211 -36.68 -18.36 -24.21
C THR A 211 -37.98 -19.16 -24.27
N SER A 212 -39.13 -18.48 -24.42
CA SER A 212 -40.39 -19.17 -24.68
C SER A 212 -40.35 -19.89 -26.03
N THR A 213 -41.04 -21.03 -26.14
CA THR A 213 -41.27 -21.72 -27.42
C THR A 213 -42.21 -20.95 -28.33
N ASP A 214 -43.02 -20.06 -27.75
CA ASP A 214 -44.02 -19.26 -28.45
C ASP A 214 -43.46 -17.92 -28.98
N ASP A 215 -42.34 -17.45 -28.40
CA ASP A 215 -41.60 -16.25 -28.84
C ASP A 215 -40.60 -16.61 -29.96
N LYS A 216 -41.10 -17.02 -31.12
CA LYS A 216 -40.27 -17.21 -32.31
C LYS A 216 -39.94 -15.87 -32.95
N THR A 217 -38.68 -15.46 -32.93
CA THR A 217 -38.26 -14.27 -33.67
C THR A 217 -38.26 -14.59 -35.17
N PRO A 218 -38.99 -13.82 -36.01
CA PRO A 218 -39.02 -14.05 -37.46
C PRO A 218 -37.59 -14.07 -38.04
N GLY A 219 -37.28 -15.07 -38.87
CA GLY A 219 -35.96 -15.22 -39.49
C GLY A 219 -34.92 -15.99 -38.65
N THR A 220 -35.26 -16.47 -37.45
CA THR A 220 -34.36 -17.33 -36.66
C THR A 220 -34.59 -18.82 -36.95
N THR A 221 -33.51 -19.60 -36.96
CA THR A 221 -33.57 -21.04 -37.20
C THR A 221 -33.29 -21.81 -35.90
N PRO A 222 -34.19 -22.73 -35.47
CA PRO A 222 -33.93 -23.58 -34.33
C PRO A 222 -32.67 -24.42 -34.55
N ARG A 223 -31.75 -24.41 -33.59
CA ARG A 223 -30.50 -25.18 -33.65
C ARG A 223 -30.19 -25.80 -32.29
N PRO A 224 -29.49 -26.95 -32.24
CA PRO A 224 -29.08 -27.54 -30.98
C PRO A 224 -28.05 -26.64 -30.26
N TYR A 225 -28.07 -26.66 -28.94
CA TYR A 225 -27.13 -25.93 -28.09
C TYR A 225 -25.69 -26.40 -28.35
N TRP A 226 -25.48 -27.72 -28.40
CA TRP A 226 -24.23 -28.31 -28.84
C TRP A 226 -24.27 -28.62 -30.35
N PRO A 227 -23.26 -28.22 -31.15
CA PRO A 227 -22.06 -27.49 -30.76
C PRO A 227 -22.20 -25.95 -30.88
N PHE A 228 -23.29 -25.45 -31.47
CA PHE A 228 -23.36 -24.07 -31.97
C PHE A 228 -23.29 -22.99 -30.89
N GLN A 229 -24.08 -23.11 -29.82
CA GLN A 229 -24.03 -22.14 -28.72
C GLN A 229 -22.79 -22.36 -27.87
N THR A 230 -22.38 -23.61 -27.64
CA THR A 230 -21.16 -23.92 -26.91
C THR A 230 -19.94 -23.30 -27.56
N PHE A 231 -19.82 -23.35 -28.89
CA PHE A 231 -18.75 -22.69 -29.62
C PHE A 231 -18.70 -21.19 -29.34
N ARG A 232 -19.84 -20.48 -29.42
CA ARG A 232 -19.89 -19.03 -29.10
C ARG A 232 -19.52 -18.74 -27.66
N ASN A 233 -19.94 -19.60 -26.73
CA ASN A 233 -19.57 -19.48 -25.33
C ASN A 233 -18.06 -19.63 -25.14
N MET A 234 -17.42 -20.60 -25.82
CA MET A 234 -15.97 -20.78 -25.76
C MET A 234 -15.23 -19.60 -26.37
N VAL A 235 -15.68 -19.07 -27.51
CA VAL A 235 -15.06 -17.88 -28.12
C VAL A 235 -15.09 -16.68 -27.17
N VAL A 236 -16.25 -16.36 -26.59
CA VAL A 236 -16.34 -15.22 -25.66
C VAL A 236 -15.58 -15.48 -24.38
N LEU A 237 -15.63 -16.69 -23.83
CA LEU A 237 -14.87 -17.06 -22.63
C LEU A 237 -13.36 -16.91 -22.87
N THR A 238 -12.84 -17.39 -24.00
CA THR A 238 -11.42 -17.23 -24.34
C THR A 238 -11.02 -15.76 -24.45
N ILE A 239 -11.85 -14.91 -25.06
CA ILE A 239 -11.60 -13.46 -25.13
C ILE A 239 -11.56 -12.85 -23.73
N VAL A 240 -12.55 -13.16 -22.88
CA VAL A 240 -12.63 -12.64 -21.51
C VAL A 240 -11.44 -13.10 -20.67
N LEU A 241 -11.08 -14.39 -20.73
CA LEU A 241 -9.90 -14.92 -20.03
C LEU A 241 -8.59 -14.36 -20.57
N ALA A 242 -8.48 -14.09 -21.87
CA ALA A 242 -7.30 -13.44 -22.45
C ALA A 242 -7.16 -11.99 -21.96
N ILE A 243 -8.26 -11.24 -21.86
CA ILE A 243 -8.27 -9.90 -21.27
C ILE A 243 -7.84 -9.96 -19.80
N ILE A 244 -8.47 -10.81 -18.99
CA ILE A 244 -8.15 -11.00 -17.58
C ILE A 244 -6.68 -11.41 -17.41
N GLY A 245 -6.20 -12.39 -18.19
CA GLY A 245 -4.81 -12.84 -18.13
C GLY A 245 -3.82 -11.75 -18.55
N THR A 246 -4.16 -10.93 -19.55
CA THR A 246 -3.32 -9.80 -19.97
C THR A 246 -3.24 -8.72 -18.88
N LEU A 247 -4.37 -8.39 -18.25
CA LEU A 247 -4.41 -7.43 -17.14
C LEU A 247 -3.65 -7.97 -15.93
N ALA A 248 -3.87 -9.23 -15.56
CA ALA A 248 -3.16 -9.89 -14.47
C ALA A 248 -1.64 -9.93 -14.69
N TRP A 249 -1.20 -10.17 -15.93
CA TRP A 249 0.21 -10.19 -16.28
C TRP A 249 0.86 -8.80 -16.30
N ARG A 250 0.15 -7.78 -16.80
CA ARG A 250 0.72 -6.43 -16.99
C ARG A 250 0.59 -5.51 -15.79
N GLN A 251 -0.52 -5.61 -15.07
CA GLN A 251 -0.86 -4.68 -13.98
C GLN A 251 -0.81 -5.35 -12.62
N GLY A 252 -0.99 -6.68 -12.55
CA GLY A 252 -1.16 -7.37 -11.27
C GLY A 252 -2.45 -6.95 -10.53
N ALA A 253 -2.65 -7.46 -9.33
CA ALA A 253 -3.68 -6.95 -8.43
C ALA A 253 -3.09 -5.81 -7.59
N PRO A 254 -3.81 -4.71 -7.36
CA PRO A 254 -3.29 -3.58 -6.57
C PRO A 254 -3.02 -4.01 -5.11
N LEU A 255 -1.87 -3.59 -4.57
CA LEU A 255 -1.50 -3.73 -3.16
C LEU A 255 -0.97 -2.39 -2.64
N ASP A 256 -1.80 -1.71 -1.85
CA ASP A 256 -1.41 -0.42 -1.24
C ASP A 256 -0.66 -0.64 0.08
N ALA A 257 -0.28 0.45 0.75
CA ALA A 257 0.35 0.41 2.08
C ALA A 257 -0.42 -0.49 3.08
N PRO A 258 0.29 -1.15 4.01
CA PRO A 258 -0.33 -1.85 5.13
C PRO A 258 -1.31 -0.95 5.87
N ALA A 259 -2.40 -1.52 6.38
CA ALA A 259 -3.38 -0.75 7.12
C ALA A 259 -2.77 -0.17 8.41
N ASP A 260 -2.81 1.16 8.53
CA ASP A 260 -2.38 1.93 9.68
C ASP A 260 -3.41 3.04 9.98
N PRO A 261 -4.05 3.04 11.17
CA PRO A 261 -4.97 4.10 11.57
C PRO A 261 -4.34 5.50 11.63
N THR A 262 -3.01 5.62 11.78
CA THR A 262 -2.33 6.92 11.82
C THR A 262 -2.06 7.48 10.42
N LEU A 263 -2.18 6.66 9.38
CA LEU A 263 -1.94 7.06 8.01
C LEU A 263 -3.17 7.79 7.45
N SER A 264 -3.01 9.09 7.16
CA SER A 264 -4.04 9.87 6.49
C SER A 264 -4.30 9.33 5.08
N HIS A 265 -5.54 8.97 4.79
CA HIS A 265 -5.99 8.52 3.47
C HIS A 265 -7.44 8.94 3.24
N ALA A 266 -7.78 9.29 2.00
CA ALA A 266 -9.13 9.67 1.60
C ALA A 266 -9.84 8.49 0.91
N PRO A 267 -10.46 7.54 1.65
CA PRO A 267 -10.93 6.29 1.08
C PRO A 267 -11.94 6.50 -0.05
N ARG A 268 -11.69 5.84 -1.18
CA ARG A 268 -12.63 5.71 -2.29
C ARG A 268 -12.96 4.24 -2.51
N PRO A 269 -14.26 3.88 -2.59
CA PRO A 269 -14.63 2.50 -2.84
C PRO A 269 -14.36 2.12 -4.29
N GLU A 270 -14.47 0.82 -4.57
CA GLU A 270 -14.35 0.28 -5.93
C GLU A 270 -15.33 0.91 -6.92
N TRP A 271 -14.96 0.87 -8.22
CA TRP A 271 -15.69 1.59 -9.28
C TRP A 271 -17.20 1.27 -9.33
N TYR A 272 -17.58 0.04 -8.99
CA TYR A 272 -18.98 -0.39 -8.98
C TYR A 272 -19.79 0.16 -7.81
N PHE A 273 -19.14 0.69 -6.77
CA PHE A 273 -19.77 1.38 -5.63
C PHE A 273 -19.69 2.90 -5.70
N ARG A 274 -18.93 3.47 -6.65
CA ARG A 274 -18.79 4.93 -6.82
C ARG A 274 -20.12 5.66 -6.96
N SER A 275 -21.10 5.07 -7.65
CA SER A 275 -22.43 5.66 -7.76
C SER A 275 -23.14 5.81 -6.41
N LEU A 276 -23.00 4.82 -5.52
CA LEU A 276 -23.64 4.81 -4.20
C LEU A 276 -22.91 5.77 -3.25
N PHE A 277 -21.58 5.77 -3.32
CA PHE A 277 -20.74 6.72 -2.60
C PHE A 277 -21.11 8.18 -2.94
N GLU A 278 -21.29 8.48 -4.22
CA GLU A 278 -21.74 9.79 -4.68
C GLU A 278 -23.16 10.10 -4.21
N LEU A 279 -24.07 9.12 -4.29
CA LEU A 279 -25.46 9.29 -3.85
C LEU A 279 -25.56 9.65 -2.37
N ARG A 280 -24.75 9.02 -1.52
CA ARG A 280 -24.68 9.29 -0.07
C ARG A 280 -24.45 10.77 0.23
N ARG A 281 -23.70 11.49 -0.60
CA ARG A 281 -23.40 12.91 -0.36
C ARG A 281 -24.64 13.81 -0.39
N TYR A 282 -25.69 13.41 -1.12
CA TYR A 282 -26.94 14.15 -1.19
C TYR A 282 -27.86 13.91 0.02
N PHE A 283 -27.54 12.93 0.88
CA PHE A 283 -28.31 12.55 2.05
C PHE A 283 -27.40 12.54 3.29
N THR A 284 -27.40 13.64 4.07
CA THR A 284 -26.51 13.80 5.22
C THR A 284 -27.21 13.50 6.56
N GLY A 285 -26.44 13.10 7.56
CA GLY A 285 -26.92 12.82 8.92
C GLY A 285 -27.89 11.64 8.97
N ASP A 286 -28.97 11.78 9.74
CA ASP A 286 -29.99 10.74 9.95
C ASP A 286 -30.69 10.27 8.67
N TRP A 287 -30.52 10.97 7.54
CA TRP A 287 -31.12 10.61 6.25
C TRP A 287 -30.24 9.73 5.38
N GLU A 288 -29.00 9.44 5.79
CA GLU A 288 -28.06 8.67 4.98
C GLU A 288 -28.59 7.27 4.64
N PHE A 289 -29.34 6.64 5.56
CA PHE A 289 -29.98 5.34 5.32
C PHE A 289 -30.94 5.33 4.12
N ILE A 290 -31.46 6.49 3.70
CA ILE A 290 -32.26 6.60 2.47
C ILE A 290 -31.41 6.27 1.25
N ALA A 291 -30.22 6.87 1.16
CA ALA A 291 -29.29 6.65 0.05
C ALA A 291 -28.78 5.21 0.01
N THR A 292 -28.46 4.66 1.18
CA THR A 292 -27.73 3.40 1.30
C THR A 292 -28.62 2.16 1.37
N MET A 293 -29.82 2.28 1.93
CA MET A 293 -30.76 1.15 2.11
C MET A 293 -32.07 1.32 1.34
N ILE A 294 -32.75 2.46 1.47
CA ILE A 294 -34.08 2.64 0.85
C ILE A 294 -33.99 2.66 -0.67
N ILE A 295 -33.10 3.46 -1.25
CA ILE A 295 -33.01 3.59 -2.71
C ILE A 295 -32.58 2.26 -3.35
N PRO A 296 -31.47 1.62 -2.95
CA PRO A 296 -31.07 0.32 -3.51
C PRO A 296 -32.12 -0.78 -3.25
N GLY A 297 -32.70 -0.82 -2.05
CA GLY A 297 -33.77 -1.77 -1.70
C GLY A 297 -35.02 -1.55 -2.53
N GLY A 298 -35.42 -0.30 -2.76
CA GLY A 298 -36.53 0.09 -3.62
C GLY A 298 -36.30 -0.30 -5.08
N VAL A 299 -35.08 -0.12 -5.60
CA VAL A 299 -34.69 -0.59 -6.95
C VAL A 299 -34.78 -2.11 -7.04
N LEU A 300 -34.29 -2.85 -6.03
CA LEU A 300 -34.38 -4.31 -5.99
C LEU A 300 -35.84 -4.79 -5.92
N LEU A 301 -36.68 -4.16 -5.10
CA LEU A 301 -38.11 -4.47 -5.02
C LEU A 301 -38.84 -4.17 -6.33
N LEU A 302 -38.51 -3.05 -6.99
CA LEU A 302 -39.04 -2.70 -8.30
C LEU A 302 -38.63 -3.75 -9.34
N LEU A 303 -37.36 -4.17 -9.35
CA LEU A 303 -36.86 -5.26 -10.20
C LEU A 303 -37.63 -6.56 -9.95
N LEU A 304 -37.87 -6.94 -8.69
CA LEU A 304 -38.69 -8.10 -8.34
C LEU A 304 -40.14 -7.97 -8.81
N ALA A 305 -40.69 -6.74 -8.84
CA ALA A 305 -42.03 -6.45 -9.30
C ALA A 305 -42.18 -6.42 -10.84
N VAL A 306 -41.07 -6.31 -11.59
CA VAL A 306 -41.08 -6.21 -13.07
C VAL A 306 -41.96 -7.28 -13.76
N PRO A 307 -41.90 -8.58 -13.43
CA PRO A 307 -42.74 -9.59 -14.07
C PRO A 307 -44.24 -9.33 -13.91
N PHE A 308 -44.66 -8.72 -12.79
CA PHE A 308 -46.06 -8.41 -12.51
C PHE A 308 -46.51 -7.16 -13.24
N ILE A 309 -45.65 -6.13 -13.27
CA ILE A 309 -45.90 -4.88 -14.02
C ILE A 309 -45.97 -5.18 -15.53
N ASP A 310 -45.07 -6.02 -16.04
CA ASP A 310 -44.99 -6.37 -17.45
C ASP A 310 -46.26 -7.06 -17.96
N ARG A 311 -46.93 -7.87 -17.11
CA ARG A 311 -48.20 -8.54 -17.43
C ARG A 311 -49.37 -7.57 -17.61
N LEU A 312 -49.31 -6.39 -17.00
CA LEU A 312 -50.36 -5.36 -17.08
C LEU A 312 -50.23 -4.49 -18.34
N CYS A 313 -49.09 -4.56 -19.03
CA CYS A 313 -48.76 -3.70 -20.16
C CYS A 313 -48.95 -4.37 -21.52
N SER A 314 -49.32 -3.59 -22.54
CA SER A 314 -49.27 -4.04 -23.94
C SER A 314 -47.80 -4.36 -24.35
N PRO A 315 -47.54 -5.26 -25.31
CA PRO A 315 -46.17 -5.63 -25.69
C PRO A 315 -45.26 -4.46 -26.07
N ARG A 316 -45.82 -3.43 -26.74
CA ARG A 316 -45.07 -2.20 -27.12
C ARG A 316 -44.75 -1.34 -25.90
N THR A 317 -45.75 -1.09 -25.05
CA THR A 317 -45.58 -0.31 -23.81
C THR A 317 -44.57 -1.00 -22.89
N SER A 318 -44.70 -2.31 -22.74
CA SER A 318 -43.83 -3.18 -21.96
C SER A 318 -42.37 -3.11 -22.45
N ALA A 319 -42.12 -3.18 -23.76
CA ALA A 319 -40.78 -3.00 -24.32
C ALA A 319 -40.20 -1.60 -24.05
N LEU A 320 -41.02 -0.55 -24.19
CA LEU A 320 -40.61 0.83 -23.90
C LEU A 320 -40.27 1.04 -22.43
N VAL A 321 -41.13 0.58 -21.50
CA VAL A 321 -40.92 0.71 -20.05
C VAL A 321 -39.64 0.00 -19.63
N ARG A 322 -39.38 -1.22 -20.12
CA ARG A 322 -38.12 -1.93 -19.83
C ARG A 322 -36.90 -1.24 -20.41
N GLY A 323 -37.01 -0.71 -21.63
CA GLY A 323 -35.95 0.07 -22.27
C GLY A 323 -35.61 1.33 -21.46
N LEU A 324 -36.64 2.11 -21.09
CA LEU A 324 -36.49 3.30 -20.24
C LEU A 324 -35.93 2.97 -18.86
N PHE A 325 -36.35 1.85 -18.25
CA PHE A 325 -35.82 1.40 -16.98
C PHE A 325 -34.33 1.06 -17.07
N VAL A 326 -33.91 0.32 -18.11
CA VAL A 326 -32.50 -0.01 -18.34
C VAL A 326 -31.68 1.25 -18.61
N VAL A 327 -32.13 2.11 -19.53
CA VAL A 327 -31.41 3.35 -19.90
C VAL A 327 -31.36 4.32 -18.73
N GLY A 328 -32.46 4.49 -18.00
CA GLY A 328 -32.54 5.36 -16.84
C GLY A 328 -31.72 4.85 -15.65
N GLY A 329 -31.81 3.55 -15.34
CA GLY A 329 -31.04 2.94 -14.26
C GLY A 329 -29.53 2.93 -14.54
N PHE A 330 -29.13 2.51 -15.74
CA PHE A 330 -27.72 2.57 -16.16
C PHE A 330 -27.22 4.01 -16.28
N GLY A 331 -28.03 4.91 -16.83
CA GLY A 331 -27.71 6.33 -16.93
C GLY A 331 -27.53 7.01 -15.57
N ALA A 332 -28.38 6.69 -14.58
CA ALA A 332 -28.24 7.17 -13.22
C ALA A 332 -26.96 6.62 -12.55
N TRP A 333 -26.72 5.32 -12.67
CA TRP A 333 -25.50 4.68 -12.14
C TRP A 333 -24.23 5.26 -12.78
N ALA A 334 -24.18 5.36 -14.11
CA ALA A 334 -23.05 5.90 -14.84
C ALA A 334 -22.85 7.40 -14.60
N GLY A 335 -23.95 8.17 -14.53
CA GLY A 335 -23.93 9.60 -14.24
C GLY A 335 -23.39 9.91 -12.85
N LEU A 336 -23.85 9.19 -11.82
CA LEU A 336 -23.33 9.33 -10.45
C LEU A 336 -21.88 8.86 -10.34
N THR A 337 -21.53 7.76 -11.02
CA THR A 337 -20.13 7.29 -11.05
C THR A 337 -19.21 8.32 -11.71
N TYR A 338 -19.63 8.90 -12.84
CA TYR A 338 -18.89 9.97 -13.51
C TYR A 338 -18.79 11.21 -12.62
N ALA A 339 -19.87 11.63 -11.97
CA ALA A 339 -19.86 12.77 -11.04
C ALA A 339 -18.86 12.55 -9.89
N SER A 340 -18.78 11.33 -9.36
CA SER A 340 -17.79 10.95 -8.34
C SER A 340 -16.35 11.16 -8.84
N PHE A 341 -16.02 10.61 -10.02
CA PHE A 341 -14.69 10.76 -10.60
C PHE A 341 -14.37 12.20 -11.01
N ALA A 342 -15.34 12.92 -11.59
CA ALA A 342 -15.17 14.30 -12.00
C ALA A 342 -14.86 15.22 -10.81
N ARG A 343 -15.44 14.95 -9.64
CA ARG A 343 -15.11 15.67 -8.41
C ARG A 343 -13.68 15.38 -7.98
N ASP A 344 -13.28 14.12 -7.91
CA ASP A 344 -11.93 13.73 -7.53
C ASP A 344 -10.87 14.36 -8.47
N TRP A 345 -11.16 14.47 -9.77
CA TRP A 345 -10.29 15.16 -10.74
C TRP A 345 -10.25 16.69 -10.60
N GLN A 346 -11.23 17.29 -9.93
CA GLN A 346 -11.28 18.74 -9.69
C GLN A 346 -10.76 19.12 -8.31
N ASP A 347 -10.68 18.16 -7.39
CA ASP A 347 -10.23 18.35 -6.03
C ASP A 347 -8.70 18.22 -5.94
N GLN A 348 -8.01 19.36 -5.79
CA GLN A 348 -6.56 19.41 -5.71
C GLN A 348 -6.03 18.82 -4.40
N GLU A 349 -6.74 19.00 -3.28
CA GLU A 349 -6.35 18.42 -1.99
C GLU A 349 -6.41 16.90 -2.05
N PHE A 350 -7.46 16.36 -2.68
CA PHE A 350 -7.58 14.92 -2.91
C PHE A 350 -6.45 14.38 -3.79
N GLN A 351 -6.08 15.07 -4.88
CA GLN A 351 -5.00 14.62 -5.77
C GLN A 351 -3.65 14.59 -5.06
N VAL A 352 -3.35 15.60 -4.25
CA VAL A 352 -2.12 15.64 -3.44
C VAL A 352 -2.13 14.51 -2.41
N ALA A 353 -3.24 14.31 -1.70
CA ALA A 353 -3.37 13.24 -0.73
C ALA A 353 -3.23 11.84 -1.35
N GLU A 354 -3.81 11.61 -2.53
CA GLU A 354 -3.71 10.34 -3.26
C GLU A 354 -2.27 10.10 -3.76
N GLN A 355 -1.58 11.14 -4.25
CA GLN A 355 -0.18 11.03 -4.64
C GLN A 355 0.72 10.71 -3.43
N GLN A 356 0.54 11.41 -2.32
CA GLN A 356 1.27 11.13 -1.08
C GLN A 356 1.02 9.69 -0.60
N PHE A 357 -0.23 9.23 -0.64
CA PHE A 357 -0.56 7.86 -0.28
C PHE A 357 0.06 6.83 -1.25
N HIS A 358 0.13 7.16 -2.54
CA HIS A 358 0.81 6.33 -3.54
C HIS A 358 2.30 6.22 -3.23
N ASP A 359 2.98 7.33 -2.94
CA ASP A 359 4.41 7.37 -2.63
C ASP A 359 4.72 6.57 -1.35
N ILE A 360 3.89 6.71 -0.32
CA ILE A 360 3.98 5.93 0.93
C ILE A 360 3.75 4.44 0.67
N SER A 361 2.80 4.09 -0.20
CA SER A 361 2.55 2.70 -0.59
C SER A 361 3.74 2.09 -1.32
N GLN A 362 4.37 2.82 -2.25
CA GLN A 362 5.60 2.39 -2.91
C GLN A 362 6.76 2.24 -1.92
N ARG A 363 6.87 3.14 -0.94
CA ARG A 363 7.85 3.02 0.13
C ARG A 363 7.64 1.75 0.95
N ALA A 364 6.40 1.45 1.35
CA ALA A 364 6.08 0.23 2.09
C ALA A 364 6.43 -1.04 1.31
N LEU A 365 6.12 -1.09 0.01
CA LEU A 365 6.49 -2.21 -0.87
C LEU A 365 8.00 -2.36 -1.03
N THR A 366 8.73 -1.25 -1.12
CA THR A 366 10.20 -1.23 -1.18
C THR A 366 10.82 -1.80 0.10
N LEU A 367 10.30 -1.38 1.26
CA LEU A 367 10.74 -1.86 2.57
C LEU A 367 10.40 -3.35 2.78
N ALA A 368 9.28 -3.82 2.23
CA ALA A 368 8.81 -5.20 2.35
C ALA A 368 9.60 -6.23 1.51
N GLY A 369 10.64 -5.82 0.78
CA GLY A 369 11.51 -6.71 -0.02
C GLY A 369 11.96 -7.98 0.72
N GLN A 370 12.40 -9.00 -0.04
CA GLN A 370 12.58 -10.39 0.43
C GLN A 370 13.05 -10.52 1.90
N GLY A 371 12.15 -11.03 2.75
CA GLY A 371 12.44 -11.37 4.15
C GLY A 371 12.50 -10.20 5.14
N ARG A 372 12.15 -8.97 4.73
CA ARG A 372 12.30 -7.77 5.57
C ARG A 372 11.06 -7.38 6.38
N ILE A 373 9.94 -8.06 6.18
CA ILE A 373 8.73 -7.80 6.97
C ILE A 373 8.97 -8.28 8.41
N PRO A 374 8.89 -7.39 9.41
CA PRO A 374 9.11 -7.78 10.80
C PRO A 374 8.05 -8.78 11.30
N PRO A 375 8.40 -9.65 12.27
CA PRO A 375 7.43 -10.55 12.91
C PRO A 375 6.28 -9.82 13.62
N SER A 376 6.50 -8.56 14.03
CA SER A 376 5.48 -7.67 14.61
C SER A 376 4.38 -7.30 13.61
N GLY A 377 4.64 -7.43 12.31
CA GLY A 377 3.68 -7.26 11.23
C GLY A 377 4.06 -6.15 10.25
N ALA A 378 3.35 -6.10 9.11
CA ALA A 378 3.67 -5.15 8.05
C ALA A 378 3.45 -3.67 8.43
N ILE A 379 2.63 -3.39 9.44
CA ILE A 379 2.39 -2.02 9.92
C ILE A 379 3.67 -1.34 10.42
N THR A 380 4.64 -2.10 10.94
CA THR A 380 5.87 -1.51 11.47
C THR A 380 6.84 -1.07 10.37
N LEU A 381 6.66 -1.52 9.12
CA LEU A 381 7.53 -1.14 8.00
C LEU A 381 7.66 0.39 7.89
N LEU A 382 6.53 1.10 7.85
CA LEU A 382 6.52 2.55 7.71
C LEU A 382 6.79 3.30 9.02
N ARG A 383 6.52 2.65 10.17
CA ARG A 383 6.71 3.23 11.50
C ARG A 383 8.15 3.15 12.01
N GLU A 384 8.94 2.21 11.47
CA GLU A 384 10.35 2.01 11.82
C GLU A 384 11.31 2.53 10.72
N ASP A 385 10.77 3.18 9.70
CA ASP A 385 11.53 3.75 8.58
C ASP A 385 11.95 5.19 8.88
N ALA A 386 13.26 5.41 8.99
CA ALA A 386 13.83 6.72 9.21
C ALA A 386 13.48 7.72 8.10
N LYS A 387 13.33 7.27 6.84
CA LYS A 387 13.02 8.16 5.72
C LYS A 387 11.64 8.82 5.83
N THR A 388 10.64 8.08 6.30
CA THR A 388 9.27 8.59 6.48
C THR A 388 9.09 9.27 7.83
N GLN A 389 9.61 8.68 8.91
CA GLN A 389 9.40 9.20 10.27
C GLN A 389 10.34 10.34 10.65
N GLY A 390 11.57 10.34 10.15
CA GLY A 390 12.61 11.32 10.50
C GLY A 390 12.19 12.78 10.30
N PRO A 391 11.65 13.17 9.13
CA PRO A 391 11.15 14.54 8.92
C PRO A 391 10.06 14.94 9.91
N GLU A 392 9.11 14.05 10.21
CA GLU A 392 8.02 14.33 11.16
C GLU A 392 8.56 14.52 12.58
N LEU A 393 9.50 13.66 13.00
CA LEU A 393 10.18 13.77 14.28
C LEU A 393 10.99 15.07 14.37
N PHE A 394 11.71 15.44 13.32
CA PHE A 394 12.46 16.68 13.28
C PHE A 394 11.54 17.90 13.36
N VAL A 395 10.44 17.93 12.60
CA VAL A 395 9.46 19.03 12.66
C VAL A 395 8.86 19.16 14.06
N ARG A 396 8.55 18.03 14.70
CA ARG A 396 7.91 18.01 16.02
C ARG A 396 8.85 18.45 17.15
N HIS A 397 10.13 18.09 17.08
CA HIS A 397 11.05 18.22 18.22
C HIS A 397 12.21 19.20 17.99
N CYS A 398 12.61 19.45 16.74
CA CYS A 398 13.84 20.19 16.42
C CYS A 398 13.59 21.47 15.61
N ALA A 399 12.57 21.49 14.75
CA ALA A 399 12.34 22.58 13.78
C ALA A 399 11.91 23.91 14.42
N SER A 400 11.64 23.94 15.73
CA SER A 400 11.46 25.20 16.48
C SER A 400 12.75 26.01 16.57
N CYS A 401 13.91 25.35 16.55
CA CYS A 401 15.22 25.98 16.73
C CYS A 401 16.15 25.78 15.54
N HIS A 402 16.12 24.60 14.92
CA HIS A 402 17.01 24.22 13.84
C HIS A 402 16.31 24.22 12.48
N SER A 403 16.98 24.74 11.47
CA SER A 403 16.65 24.44 10.08
C SER A 403 17.35 23.16 9.63
N PHE A 404 16.78 22.48 8.65
CA PHE A 404 17.37 21.40 7.87
C PHE A 404 17.07 21.68 6.40
N ALA A 405 17.71 22.72 5.86
CA ALA A 405 17.51 23.17 4.49
C ALA A 405 18.84 23.44 3.78
N ASP A 406 18.87 23.16 2.48
CA ASP A 406 20.03 23.47 1.63
C ASP A 406 20.23 24.99 1.46
N ALA A 407 21.27 25.37 0.72
CA ALA A 407 21.58 26.79 0.47
C ALA A 407 20.51 27.53 -0.35
N ASP A 408 19.69 26.79 -1.11
CA ASP A 408 18.58 27.33 -1.90
C ASP A 408 17.27 27.41 -1.09
N GLY A 409 17.28 26.95 0.17
CA GLY A 409 16.14 26.94 1.08
C GLY A 409 15.22 25.74 0.92
N HIS A 410 15.62 24.70 0.19
CA HIS A 410 14.85 23.47 0.10
C HIS A 410 15.08 22.60 1.35
N GLY A 411 13.99 22.24 2.03
CA GLY A 411 14.01 21.39 3.22
C GLY A 411 13.08 21.91 4.30
N ILE A 412 13.39 21.58 5.56
CA ILE A 412 12.63 22.04 6.72
C ILE A 412 13.25 23.36 7.18
N VAL A 413 12.54 24.47 7.00
CA VAL A 413 13.02 25.79 7.42
C VAL A 413 12.32 26.18 8.72
N ALA A 414 13.10 26.44 9.78
CA ALA A 414 12.56 26.99 11.01
C ALA A 414 12.06 28.41 10.78
N SER A 415 10.92 28.78 11.36
CA SER A 415 10.34 30.13 11.18
C SER A 415 11.18 31.24 11.84
N SER A 416 11.95 30.90 12.87
CA SER A 416 12.85 31.81 13.58
C SER A 416 13.99 30.98 14.17
N PRO A 417 14.96 30.53 13.34
CA PRO A 417 16.03 29.67 13.80
C PRO A 417 16.85 30.38 14.88
N SER A 418 16.98 29.72 16.02
CA SER A 418 17.83 30.18 17.12
C SER A 418 19.11 29.35 17.22
N ALA A 419 19.17 28.23 16.51
CA ALA A 419 20.25 27.26 16.52
C ALA A 419 20.72 26.96 15.08
N PRO A 420 21.86 26.25 14.91
CA PRO A 420 22.47 26.01 13.60
C PRO A 420 21.55 25.31 12.60
N ASN A 421 21.80 25.53 11.32
CA ASN A 421 21.25 24.71 10.25
C ASN A 421 21.98 23.36 10.22
N LEU A 422 21.23 22.29 10.39
CA LEU A 422 21.75 20.92 10.48
C LEU A 422 21.81 20.21 9.13
N TYR A 423 21.44 20.88 8.03
CA TYR A 423 21.57 20.32 6.69
C TYR A 423 23.02 20.01 6.35
N GLY A 424 23.31 18.74 6.08
CA GLY A 424 24.66 18.27 5.78
C GLY A 424 25.59 18.26 7.00
N PHE A 425 25.07 18.30 8.23
CA PHE A 425 25.87 18.20 9.45
C PHE A 425 26.81 16.98 9.41
N GLY A 426 28.08 17.19 9.79
CA GLY A 426 29.11 16.15 9.75
C GLY A 426 29.76 15.95 8.38
N THR A 427 29.26 16.58 7.30
CA THR A 427 29.93 16.55 5.99
C THR A 427 31.17 17.45 5.96
N TYR A 428 32.12 17.15 5.07
CA TYR A 428 33.34 17.95 4.89
C TYR A 428 33.00 19.42 4.64
N ASN A 429 32.01 19.71 3.79
CA ASN A 429 31.60 21.08 3.47
C ASN A 429 31.01 21.81 4.69
N TRP A 430 30.24 21.09 5.52
CA TRP A 430 29.69 21.65 6.73
C TRP A 430 30.80 21.96 7.73
N VAL A 431 31.67 21.00 8.03
CA VAL A 431 32.80 21.18 8.96
C VAL A 431 33.76 22.25 8.46
N ARG A 432 34.10 22.27 7.17
CA ARG A 432 35.00 23.27 6.61
C ARG A 432 34.41 24.68 6.69
N GLY A 433 33.11 24.83 6.48
CA GLY A 433 32.47 26.13 6.66
C GLY A 433 32.30 26.52 8.13
N PHE A 434 32.23 25.56 9.05
CA PHE A 434 32.27 25.82 10.48
C PHE A 434 33.66 26.32 10.92
N LEU A 435 34.74 25.82 10.32
CA LEU A 435 36.13 26.28 10.55
C LEU A 435 36.52 27.53 9.73
N ASP A 436 35.54 28.25 9.18
CA ASP A 436 35.77 29.45 8.38
C ASP A 436 35.51 30.70 9.23
N PRO A 437 36.50 31.60 9.42
CA PRO A 437 36.37 32.76 10.30
C PRO A 437 35.27 33.73 9.86
N GLU A 438 34.95 33.81 8.57
CA GLU A 438 33.89 34.69 8.07
C GLU A 438 32.49 34.09 8.27
N ARG A 439 32.40 32.76 8.44
CA ARG A 439 31.13 32.03 8.43
C ARG A 439 30.76 31.43 9.78
N ILE A 440 31.70 31.14 10.67
CA ILE A 440 31.46 30.46 11.94
C ILE A 440 30.39 31.14 12.80
N ALA A 441 30.45 32.48 12.92
CA ALA A 441 29.50 33.28 13.70
C ALA A 441 28.16 33.51 12.99
N SER A 442 27.97 32.97 11.77
CA SER A 442 26.74 33.16 11.02
C SER A 442 25.57 32.34 11.58
N GLU A 443 24.35 32.78 11.23
CA GLU A 443 23.11 32.10 11.57
C GLU A 443 23.09 30.62 11.11
N HIS A 444 23.80 30.29 10.03
CA HIS A 444 23.88 28.92 9.52
C HIS A 444 24.64 27.97 10.45
N TYR A 445 25.72 28.41 11.09
CA TYR A 445 26.64 27.55 11.83
C TYR A 445 26.49 27.62 13.34
N LEU A 446 26.14 28.79 13.89
CA LEU A 446 25.94 28.97 15.34
C LEU A 446 24.58 29.57 15.69
N GLY A 447 23.77 29.99 14.71
CA GLY A 447 22.47 30.60 14.99
C GLY A 447 22.60 31.87 15.84
N ASN A 448 21.60 32.11 16.69
CA ASN A 448 21.62 33.15 17.73
C ASN A 448 21.86 32.53 19.12
N THR A 449 22.73 31.52 19.18
CA THR A 449 23.15 30.91 20.44
C THR A 449 24.18 31.79 21.14
N ALA A 450 24.36 31.60 22.45
CA ALA A 450 25.44 32.27 23.18
C ALA A 450 26.84 31.93 22.63
N MET A 451 26.95 30.84 21.86
CA MET A 451 28.21 30.38 21.26
C MET A 451 28.69 31.24 20.10
N SER A 452 27.81 32.02 19.45
CA SER A 452 28.21 32.91 18.35
C SER A 452 29.13 34.06 18.80
N GLU A 453 29.19 34.32 20.10
CA GLU A 453 30.10 35.27 20.75
C GLU A 453 31.11 34.56 21.68
N GLY A 454 31.19 33.22 21.61
CA GLY A 454 31.97 32.39 22.53
C GLY A 454 33.40 32.09 22.05
N ASP A 455 34.14 31.38 22.92
CA ASP A 455 35.58 31.11 22.74
C ASP A 455 35.93 30.37 21.45
N MET A 456 35.00 29.56 20.91
CA MET A 456 35.25 28.85 19.64
C MET A 456 35.36 29.81 18.45
N VAL A 457 34.54 30.87 18.43
CA VAL A 457 34.58 31.89 17.36
C VAL A 457 35.87 32.68 17.45
N SER A 458 36.24 33.15 18.65
CA SER A 458 37.50 33.87 18.83
C SER A 458 38.70 32.99 18.50
N THR A 459 38.68 31.71 18.89
CA THR A 459 39.78 30.77 18.60
C THR A 459 39.97 30.59 17.10
N ILE A 460 38.91 30.42 16.31
CA ILE A 460 39.02 30.28 14.84
C ILE A 460 39.44 31.58 14.16
N VAL A 461 38.96 32.73 14.64
CA VAL A 461 39.39 34.04 14.14
C VAL A 461 40.86 34.29 14.47
N ASP A 462 41.28 34.03 15.71
CA ASP A 462 42.66 34.20 16.16
C ASP A 462 43.63 33.22 15.47
N LEU A 463 43.20 31.99 15.19
CA LEU A 463 43.95 31.04 14.36
C LEU A 463 44.24 31.62 12.98
N HIS A 464 43.30 32.37 12.40
CA HIS A 464 43.45 32.95 11.07
C HIS A 464 44.20 34.30 11.07
N ASP A 465 43.89 35.16 12.05
CA ASP A 465 44.44 36.52 12.18
C ASP A 465 45.83 36.52 12.84
N GLY A 466 46.12 35.55 13.70
CA GLY A 466 47.42 35.35 14.37
C GLY A 466 48.55 34.89 13.44
N VAL A 467 48.24 34.62 12.17
CA VAL A 467 49.24 34.36 11.13
C VAL A 467 49.80 35.69 10.60
N ASP A 468 50.80 36.24 11.30
CA ASP A 468 51.67 37.30 10.82
C ASP A 468 52.64 36.74 9.75
N GLY A 469 52.12 36.44 8.55
CA GLY A 469 52.88 35.79 7.48
C GLY A 469 52.48 36.23 6.06
N ASP A 470 53.36 35.91 5.11
CA ASP A 470 53.11 36.02 3.67
C ASP A 470 51.95 35.11 3.21
N ASP A 471 51.51 35.27 1.95
CA ASP A 471 50.40 34.49 1.37
C ASP A 471 50.62 32.96 1.48
N GLU A 472 51.88 32.51 1.54
CA GLU A 472 52.27 31.09 1.66
C GLU A 472 51.93 30.51 3.05
N THR A 473 52.15 31.28 4.10
CA THR A 473 51.83 30.86 5.48
C THR A 473 50.31 30.76 5.68
N ARG A 474 49.55 31.72 5.13
CA ARG A 474 48.07 31.67 5.13
C ARG A 474 47.53 30.47 4.35
N GLN A 475 48.13 30.17 3.21
CA GLN A 475 47.74 29.03 2.40
C GLN A 475 48.01 27.69 3.10
N THR A 476 49.09 27.61 3.88
CA THR A 476 49.44 26.43 4.69
C THR A 476 48.41 26.17 5.78
N LEU A 477 48.00 27.20 6.52
CA LEU A 477 46.94 27.07 7.52
C LEU A 477 45.62 26.60 6.90
N VAL A 478 45.24 27.17 5.74
CA VAL A 478 44.02 26.75 5.04
C VAL A 478 44.10 25.27 4.63
N ASP A 479 45.26 24.79 4.20
CA ASP A 479 45.48 23.38 3.90
C ASP A 479 45.34 22.49 5.15
N GLN A 480 45.96 22.89 6.27
CA GLN A 480 45.83 22.19 7.55
C GLN A 480 44.37 22.14 8.04
N LEU A 481 43.63 23.24 7.95
CA LEU A 481 42.20 23.28 8.30
C LEU A 481 41.34 22.41 7.36
N ASN A 482 41.68 22.33 6.07
CA ASN A 482 41.01 21.42 5.15
C ASN A 482 41.25 19.95 5.55
N LYS A 483 42.48 19.59 5.93
CA LYS A 483 42.81 18.24 6.39
C LYS A 483 42.11 17.90 7.71
N ALA A 484 42.14 18.82 8.68
CA ALA A 484 41.40 18.68 9.94
C ALA A 484 39.89 18.53 9.71
N ALA A 485 39.30 19.33 8.80
CA ALA A 485 37.89 19.21 8.44
C ALA A 485 37.56 17.83 7.83
N ARG A 486 38.45 17.27 7.02
CA ARG A 486 38.30 15.90 6.48
C ARG A 486 38.38 14.86 7.58
N ALA A 487 39.32 14.99 8.52
CA ALA A 487 39.46 14.08 9.65
C ALA A 487 38.21 14.05 10.53
N LEU A 488 37.69 15.22 10.91
CA LEU A 488 36.43 15.34 11.67
C LEU A 488 35.23 14.79 10.90
N SER A 489 35.19 15.02 9.58
CA SER A 489 34.11 14.51 8.75
C SER A 489 34.15 12.98 8.60
N ALA A 490 35.34 12.39 8.57
CA ALA A 490 35.53 10.95 8.49
C ALA A 490 35.07 10.22 9.77
N GLU A 491 35.21 10.84 10.95
CA GLU A 491 34.64 10.31 12.22
C GLU A 491 33.13 10.15 12.14
N ALA A 492 32.45 10.96 11.32
CA ALA A 492 31.02 10.84 11.13
C ALA A 492 30.63 9.56 10.38
N GLN A 493 31.53 8.93 9.62
CA GLN A 493 31.29 7.69 8.87
C GLN A 493 30.00 7.77 8.01
N LEU A 494 29.79 8.90 7.34
CA LEU A 494 28.57 9.12 6.56
C LEU A 494 28.60 8.27 5.27
N PRO A 495 27.54 7.50 4.94
CA PRO A 495 27.52 6.68 3.73
C PRO A 495 27.78 7.48 2.45
N ALA A 496 27.25 8.71 2.39
CA ALA A 496 27.42 9.61 1.25
C ALA A 496 28.88 10.09 1.04
N GLN A 497 29.73 9.99 2.06
CA GLN A 497 31.12 10.43 2.00
C GLN A 497 32.15 9.30 1.94
N ALA A 498 31.74 8.05 2.15
CA ALA A 498 32.66 6.91 2.21
C ALA A 498 33.67 6.84 1.04
N ALA A 499 33.22 7.11 -0.20
CA ALA A 499 34.10 7.13 -1.37
C ALA A 499 35.06 8.33 -1.41
N ALA A 500 34.64 9.49 -0.89
CA ALA A 500 35.51 10.66 -0.75
C ALA A 500 36.54 10.43 0.37
N ASP A 501 36.13 9.82 1.47
CA ASP A 501 37.00 9.50 2.60
C ASP A 501 38.08 8.50 2.19
N GLU A 502 37.72 7.46 1.42
CA GLU A 502 38.71 6.52 0.87
C GLU A 502 39.73 7.22 -0.05
N LYS A 503 39.26 8.13 -0.92
CA LYS A 503 40.12 8.90 -1.83
C LYS A 503 41.08 9.82 -1.07
N HIS A 504 40.65 10.36 0.07
CA HIS A 504 41.38 11.34 0.86
C HIS A 504 41.96 10.75 2.16
N ALA A 505 42.17 9.44 2.23
CA ALA A 505 42.63 8.74 3.43
C ALA A 505 43.95 9.30 4.00
N ALA A 506 44.88 9.74 3.14
CA ALA A 506 46.12 10.36 3.57
C ALA A 506 45.91 11.73 4.23
N ASP A 507 45.07 12.58 3.62
CA ASP A 507 44.71 13.91 4.17
C ASP A 507 43.97 13.76 5.51
N ILE A 508 43.15 12.72 5.66
CA ILE A 508 42.43 12.39 6.90
C ILE A 508 43.41 12.00 8.01
N ALA A 509 44.39 11.14 7.71
CA ALA A 509 45.38 10.72 8.69
C ALA A 509 46.22 11.92 9.20
N GLU A 510 46.70 12.76 8.28
CA GLU A 510 47.44 13.98 8.62
C GLU A 510 46.55 14.97 9.39
N GLY A 511 45.29 15.13 8.97
CA GLY A 511 44.31 15.97 9.68
C GLY A 511 44.07 15.55 11.13
N SER A 512 44.03 14.24 11.39
CA SER A 512 43.87 13.71 12.76
C SER A 512 45.07 14.04 13.66
N GLU A 513 46.29 13.97 13.10
CA GLU A 513 47.52 14.38 13.81
C GLU A 513 47.52 15.88 14.10
N LEU A 514 47.10 16.71 13.12
CA LEU A 514 46.99 18.16 13.27
C LEU A 514 46.00 18.56 14.37
N ILE A 515 44.85 17.88 14.48
CA ILE A 515 43.87 18.10 15.55
C ILE A 515 44.46 17.75 16.92
N ALA A 516 45.21 16.64 17.00
CA ALA A 516 45.79 16.17 18.24
C ALA A 516 46.92 17.08 18.78
N GLY A 517 47.63 17.80 17.89
CA GLY A 517 48.80 18.60 18.24
C GLY A 517 48.76 20.02 17.68
N ASP A 518 49.12 20.18 16.40
CA ASP A 518 49.56 21.47 15.83
C ASP A 518 48.48 22.56 15.76
N LEU A 519 47.19 22.20 15.73
CA LEU A 519 46.08 23.16 15.70
C LEU A 519 45.56 23.54 17.08
N SER A 520 46.15 23.02 18.17
CA SER A 520 45.72 23.29 19.55
C SER A 520 44.25 22.98 19.84
N CYS A 521 43.56 22.21 18.99
CA CYS A 521 42.15 21.86 19.20
C CYS A 521 41.95 21.06 20.49
N THR A 522 42.95 20.28 20.91
CA THR A 522 42.94 19.46 22.12
C THR A 522 43.09 20.26 23.42
N ASP A 523 43.40 21.55 23.35
CA ASP A 523 43.43 22.44 24.52
C ASP A 523 42.01 22.65 25.10
N CYS A 524 41.00 22.56 24.24
CA CYS A 524 39.58 22.72 24.61
C CYS A 524 38.75 21.45 24.39
N HIS A 525 39.06 20.66 23.36
CA HIS A 525 38.31 19.46 22.99
C HIS A 525 39.03 18.18 23.35
N ARG A 526 38.27 17.12 23.65
CA ARG A 526 38.82 15.76 23.63
C ARG A 526 38.87 15.23 22.19
N TRP A 527 39.98 14.59 21.83
CA TRP A 527 40.18 13.86 20.57
C TRP A 527 40.86 12.52 20.85
N HIS A 528 40.08 11.44 20.76
CA HIS A 528 40.46 10.09 21.17
C HIS A 528 40.99 10.06 22.62
N ASP A 529 42.29 9.84 22.79
CA ASP A 529 42.98 9.76 24.08
C ASP A 529 43.64 11.08 24.49
N ASN A 530 43.55 12.14 23.67
CA ASN A 530 44.14 13.45 23.93
C ASN A 530 43.08 14.48 24.35
N GLY A 531 43.42 15.38 25.27
CA GLY A 531 42.52 16.40 25.80
C GLY A 531 41.60 15.90 26.93
N ASP A 532 41.04 16.85 27.69
CA ASP A 532 40.13 16.58 28.80
C ASP A 532 38.66 16.82 28.41
N LEU A 533 37.72 16.27 29.20
CA LEU A 533 36.29 16.49 29.04
C LEU A 533 35.82 17.72 29.85
N GLY A 534 34.66 18.28 29.46
CA GLY A 534 33.94 19.29 30.24
C GLY A 534 34.17 20.75 29.84
N SER A 535 35.19 21.06 29.05
CA SER A 535 35.41 22.41 28.48
C SER A 535 34.65 22.64 27.17
N ALA A 536 34.73 21.67 26.24
CA ALA A 536 34.05 21.70 24.96
C ALA A 536 33.65 20.27 24.52
N PRO A 537 32.79 20.12 23.50
CA PRO A 537 32.34 18.81 23.06
C PRO A 537 33.48 17.89 22.62
N ASP A 538 33.46 16.64 23.09
CA ASP A 538 34.35 15.58 22.64
C ASP A 538 34.19 15.36 21.13
N LEU A 539 35.28 15.47 20.40
CA LEU A 539 35.32 15.31 18.95
C LEU A 539 35.50 13.84 18.55
N THR A 540 35.75 12.93 19.49
CA THR A 540 35.86 11.49 19.22
C THR A 540 34.54 10.93 18.70
N GLY A 541 34.55 10.39 17.48
CA GLY A 541 33.33 9.94 16.80
C GLY A 541 32.43 11.09 16.37
N TYR A 542 32.95 12.31 16.21
CA TYR A 542 32.17 13.50 15.85
C TYR A 542 31.19 13.24 14.71
N GLY A 543 29.92 13.55 14.93
CA GLY A 543 28.87 13.37 13.93
C GLY A 543 28.47 11.93 13.65
N SER A 544 29.13 10.91 14.23
CA SER A 544 28.76 9.48 14.10
C SER A 544 27.35 9.21 14.65
N ARG A 545 26.79 8.05 14.32
CA ARG A 545 25.47 7.65 14.83
C ARG A 545 25.40 7.67 16.36
N GLU A 546 26.43 7.15 17.03
CA GLU A 546 26.50 7.12 18.49
C GLU A 546 26.67 8.53 19.07
N TRP A 547 27.56 9.33 18.47
CA TRP A 547 27.82 10.70 18.93
C TRP A 547 26.58 11.59 18.80
N LEU A 548 25.92 11.58 17.63
CA LEU A 548 24.69 12.35 17.40
C LEU A 548 23.56 11.87 18.31
N GLY A 549 23.39 10.56 18.45
CA GLY A 549 22.40 9.98 19.36
C GLY A 549 22.61 10.40 20.80
N ALA A 550 23.85 10.35 21.29
CA ALA A 550 24.19 10.75 22.65
C ALA A 550 24.04 12.28 22.86
N MET A 551 24.43 13.09 21.88
CA MET A 551 24.30 14.55 21.93
C MET A 551 22.83 14.99 21.99
N ILE A 552 21.95 14.39 21.18
CA ILE A 552 20.51 14.66 21.22
C ILE A 552 19.88 14.09 22.50
N ALA A 553 20.33 12.91 22.95
CA ALA A 553 19.82 12.29 24.16
C ALA A 553 20.07 13.16 25.39
N ASN A 554 21.30 13.64 25.56
CA ASN A 554 21.70 14.46 26.71
C ASN A 554 22.85 15.43 26.37
N PRO A 555 22.55 16.66 25.90
CA PRO A 555 23.57 17.68 25.59
C PRO A 555 24.30 18.21 26.84
N GLU A 556 23.73 18.03 28.03
CA GLU A 556 24.30 18.43 29.33
C GLU A 556 25.28 17.37 29.88
N HIS A 557 25.53 16.27 29.15
CA HIS A 557 26.56 15.32 29.55
C HIS A 557 27.95 15.97 29.48
N GLU A 558 28.88 15.58 30.36
CA GLU A 558 30.28 16.06 30.40
C GLU A 558 31.04 15.85 29.08
N ARG A 559 30.53 14.96 28.22
CA ARG A 559 31.07 14.65 26.89
C ARG A 559 30.77 15.77 25.89
N PHE A 560 29.75 16.59 26.13
CA PHE A 560 29.29 17.61 25.20
C PHE A 560 29.46 19.00 25.81
N TYR A 561 28.38 19.62 26.25
CA TYR A 561 28.41 21.00 26.72
C TYR A 561 28.39 21.14 28.24
N ALA A 562 28.02 20.10 29.01
CA ALA A 562 27.90 20.20 30.46
C ALA A 562 27.12 21.47 30.89
N ASP A 563 27.70 22.29 31.77
CA ASP A 563 27.14 23.57 32.22
C ASP A 563 27.15 24.67 31.14
N ASN A 564 27.85 24.48 30.02
CA ASN A 564 27.90 25.40 28.89
C ASN A 564 26.76 25.18 27.87
N ASN A 565 25.82 24.26 28.14
CA ASN A 565 24.66 24.08 27.26
C ASN A 565 23.76 25.33 27.31
N ASP A 566 23.64 26.05 26.19
CA ASP A 566 22.87 27.30 26.13
C ASP A 566 21.38 27.06 26.41
N ARG A 567 20.72 26.21 25.60
CA ARG A 567 19.26 26.03 25.66
C ARG A 567 18.74 24.73 25.04
N MET A 568 19.61 23.79 24.65
CA MET A 568 19.15 22.54 24.02
C MET A 568 18.62 21.59 25.09
N PRO A 569 17.34 21.17 25.03
CA PRO A 569 16.81 20.24 26.02
C PRO A 569 17.38 18.83 25.82
N ALA A 570 17.40 18.03 26.90
CA ALA A 570 17.67 16.61 26.81
C ALA A 570 16.42 15.85 26.31
N PHE A 571 16.56 15.11 25.21
CA PHE A 571 15.42 14.39 24.63
C PHE A 571 15.30 12.95 25.12
N ALA A 572 16.39 12.34 25.61
CA ALA A 572 16.43 10.95 26.04
C ALA A 572 17.50 10.67 27.13
N SER A 573 17.53 11.48 28.19
CA SER A 573 18.55 11.38 29.25
C SER A 573 18.29 10.29 30.28
N ASP A 574 17.03 9.87 30.51
CA ASP A 574 16.70 8.80 31.45
C ASP A 574 16.77 7.43 30.77
N ALA A 575 17.93 6.77 30.89
CA ALA A 575 18.12 5.43 30.38
C ALA A 575 17.38 4.34 31.20
N GLN A 576 17.01 4.63 32.44
CA GLN A 576 16.34 3.66 33.34
C GLN A 576 14.82 3.67 33.15
N HIS A 577 14.25 4.82 32.82
CA HIS A 577 12.82 5.01 32.56
C HIS A 577 12.59 5.70 31.21
N PRO A 578 12.78 4.99 30.08
CA PRO A 578 12.63 5.57 28.74
C PRO A 578 11.26 6.17 28.45
N GLU A 579 10.22 5.77 29.19
CA GLU A 579 8.87 6.34 29.11
C GLU A 579 8.76 7.80 29.57
N ASN A 580 9.74 8.28 30.34
CA ASN A 580 9.79 9.66 30.81
C ASN A 580 10.49 10.60 29.80
N ASN A 581 11.13 10.04 28.78
CA ASN A 581 11.87 10.78 27.77
C ASN A 581 10.93 11.40 26.73
N MET A 582 11.38 12.49 26.09
CA MET A 582 10.64 13.12 24.99
C MET A 582 10.67 12.27 23.71
N LEU A 583 11.76 11.54 23.50
CA LEU A 583 11.95 10.61 22.40
C LEU A 583 12.18 9.21 22.94
N THR A 584 11.48 8.23 22.35
CA THR A 584 11.79 6.82 22.58
C THR A 584 13.13 6.45 21.93
N PRO A 585 13.80 5.36 22.37
CA PRO A 585 15.04 4.90 21.73
C PRO A 585 14.88 4.64 20.22
N LEU A 586 13.70 4.20 19.79
CA LEU A 586 13.39 3.97 18.38
C LEU A 586 13.28 5.29 17.61
N GLU A 587 12.55 6.28 18.13
CA GLU A 587 12.41 7.59 17.49
C GLU A 587 13.74 8.34 17.43
N LEU A 588 14.53 8.32 18.51
CA LEU A 588 15.88 8.91 18.52
C LEU A 588 16.76 8.28 17.44
N ARG A 589 16.74 6.94 17.32
CA ARG A 589 17.48 6.23 16.28
C ARG A 589 17.03 6.67 14.88
N MET A 590 15.73 6.72 14.61
CA MET A 590 15.20 7.12 13.30
C MET A 590 15.52 8.57 12.96
N LEU A 591 15.45 9.48 13.93
CA LEU A 591 15.83 10.88 13.75
C LEU A 591 17.30 11.02 13.36
N VAL A 592 18.19 10.34 14.09
CA VAL A 592 19.65 10.34 13.81
C VAL A 592 19.95 9.69 12.47
N GLU A 593 19.36 8.53 12.18
CA GLU A 593 19.49 7.83 10.90
C GLU A 593 19.04 8.74 9.74
N TRP A 594 17.92 9.44 9.89
CA TRP A 594 17.44 10.40 8.89
C TRP A 594 18.38 11.59 8.69
N MET A 595 18.85 12.22 9.78
CA MET A 595 19.80 13.34 9.67
C MET A 595 21.11 12.94 8.97
N ARG A 596 21.52 11.67 9.11
CA ARG A 596 22.75 11.12 8.52
C ARG A 596 22.56 10.58 7.10
N GLY A 597 21.35 10.53 6.57
CA GLY A 597 21.09 9.89 5.27
C GLY A 597 21.11 8.36 5.31
N GLU A 598 20.90 7.75 6.48
CA GLU A 598 21.03 6.32 6.73
C GLU A 598 19.67 5.62 6.77
N TRP A 599 19.15 5.25 5.61
CA TRP A 599 17.98 4.38 5.51
C TRP A 599 18.17 3.39 4.38
N TYR A 600 17.31 2.38 4.36
CA TYR A 600 17.33 1.44 3.25
C TYR A 600 16.84 2.12 1.96
N GLU A 601 17.66 2.03 0.93
CA GLU A 601 17.27 2.19 -0.47
C GLU A 601 17.66 0.93 -1.23
N PRO A 602 16.83 0.45 -2.17
CA PRO A 602 17.21 -0.64 -3.05
C PRO A 602 18.39 -0.21 -3.92
N ALA A 603 19.31 -1.14 -4.16
CA ALA A 603 20.40 -0.88 -5.11
C ALA A 603 19.80 -0.65 -6.50
N VAL A 604 20.20 0.46 -7.13
CA VAL A 604 19.82 0.85 -8.49
C VAL A 604 20.97 0.53 -9.44
N ASP A 605 20.65 0.09 -10.65
CA ASP A 605 21.62 -0.11 -11.71
C ASP A 605 22.14 1.24 -12.26
N GLU A 606 23.08 1.19 -13.21
CA GLU A 606 23.70 2.39 -13.81
C GLU A 606 22.71 3.32 -14.54
N ASN A 607 21.49 2.84 -14.83
CA ASN A 607 20.43 3.62 -15.47
C ASN A 607 19.44 4.20 -14.44
N GLY A 608 19.62 3.92 -13.15
CA GLY A 608 18.68 4.30 -12.10
C GLY A 608 17.45 3.38 -12.02
N ASP A 609 17.46 2.24 -12.71
CA ASP A 609 16.42 1.22 -12.59
C ASP A 609 16.77 0.32 -11.40
N GLY A 610 15.81 0.07 -10.51
CA GLY A 610 16.05 -0.81 -9.36
C GLY A 610 16.54 -2.18 -9.82
N LEU A 611 17.55 -2.74 -9.16
CA LEU A 611 18.01 -4.12 -9.39
C LEU A 611 16.89 -5.09 -8.99
N ILE A 612 15.93 -5.28 -9.89
CA ILE A 612 14.96 -6.36 -9.81
C ILE A 612 15.78 -7.62 -10.03
N THR A 613 16.04 -8.36 -8.95
CA THR A 613 16.53 -9.72 -9.04
C THR A 613 15.48 -10.55 -9.77
N THR A 614 15.61 -10.61 -11.08
CA THR A 614 14.71 -11.39 -11.92
C THR A 614 14.85 -12.87 -11.52
N VAL A 615 13.79 -13.65 -11.69
CA VAL A 615 13.83 -15.12 -11.52
C VAL A 615 14.97 -15.75 -12.33
N ALA A 616 15.46 -15.09 -13.38
CA ALA A 616 16.61 -15.51 -14.17
C ALA A 616 17.94 -15.46 -13.39
N GLU A 617 18.17 -14.45 -12.55
CA GLU A 617 19.36 -14.36 -11.70
C GLU A 617 19.31 -15.37 -10.55
N TRP A 618 18.10 -15.59 -9.99
CA TRP A 618 17.87 -16.66 -9.02
C TRP A 618 18.16 -18.05 -9.61
N LEU A 619 17.71 -18.34 -10.83
CA LEU A 619 18.01 -19.60 -11.53
C LEU A 619 19.50 -19.75 -11.89
N GLN A 620 20.18 -18.65 -12.24
CA GLN A 620 21.63 -18.65 -12.50
C GLN A 620 22.46 -18.88 -11.23
N SER A 621 21.95 -18.51 -10.05
CA SER A 621 22.60 -18.82 -8.76
C SER A 621 22.61 -20.33 -8.44
N PHE A 622 21.74 -21.13 -9.06
CA PHE A 622 21.76 -22.61 -8.93
C PHE A 622 22.63 -23.30 -9.98
N ASP A 623 22.85 -22.67 -11.13
CA ASP A 623 23.61 -23.24 -12.26
C ASP A 623 25.12 -22.94 -12.16
N SER A 624 25.48 -21.86 -11.45
CA SER A 624 26.87 -21.59 -11.07
C SER A 624 27.23 -22.39 -9.83
N GLY A 625 27.79 -23.58 -10.04
CA GLY A 625 28.31 -24.46 -8.99
C GLY A 625 29.51 -23.91 -8.18
N SER A 626 29.54 -22.61 -7.88
CA SER A 626 30.43 -22.02 -6.89
C SER A 626 29.77 -22.06 -5.52
N SER A 627 30.17 -23.03 -4.71
CA SER A 627 29.91 -23.09 -3.28
C SER A 627 30.60 -21.92 -2.57
N SER A 628 29.97 -20.76 -2.57
CA SER A 628 30.27 -19.67 -1.64
C SER A 628 29.01 -18.86 -1.43
N ALA A 629 28.10 -19.40 -0.62
CA ALA A 629 27.16 -18.56 0.11
C ALA A 629 27.99 -17.56 0.95
N PRO A 630 27.62 -16.27 1.01
CA PRO A 630 28.13 -15.41 2.06
C PRO A 630 27.61 -15.98 3.37
N VAL A 631 28.51 -16.64 4.11
CA VAL A 631 28.25 -17.09 5.47
C VAL A 631 28.01 -15.82 6.28
N ALA A 632 26.77 -15.64 6.74
CA ALA A 632 26.49 -14.82 7.90
C ALA A 632 27.31 -15.38 9.07
N THR A 633 28.43 -14.73 9.37
CA THR A 633 29.18 -14.88 10.63
C THR A 633 28.83 -13.67 11.48
N GLY A 634 28.46 -13.76 12.75
CA GLY A 634 28.22 -14.91 13.60
C GLY A 634 27.57 -14.40 14.89
N VAL A 635 26.53 -15.12 15.32
CA VAL A 635 25.92 -15.04 16.65
C VAL A 635 26.96 -15.43 17.69
N GLY A 636 27.22 -14.54 18.65
CA GLY A 636 28.08 -14.81 19.80
C GLY A 636 27.47 -15.90 20.69
N GLN A 637 28.22 -16.99 20.88
CA GLN A 637 27.88 -18.08 21.78
C GLN A 637 27.88 -17.61 23.25
N VAL A 638 26.76 -17.82 23.93
CA VAL A 638 26.69 -17.89 25.39
C VAL A 638 27.16 -19.30 25.79
N GLN A 639 28.30 -19.40 26.47
CA GLN A 639 28.65 -20.58 27.26
C GLN A 639 28.98 -20.17 28.70
N SER A 640 28.33 -20.89 29.60
CA SER A 640 28.46 -20.88 31.05
C SER A 640 29.88 -21.13 31.55
N GLN A 641 30.37 -20.28 32.46
CA GLN A 641 30.93 -20.65 33.77
C GLN A 641 30.60 -19.56 34.78
#